data_AF-A0A7C3BJS4-F1
#
_entry.id   AF-A0A7C3BJS4-F1
#
_cell.length_a   1.000
_cell.length_b   1.000
_cell.length_c   1.000
_cell.angle_alpha   90.00
_cell.angle_beta   90.00
_cell.angle_gamma   90.00
#
_symmetry.space_group_name_H-M   'P 1'
#
loop_
_entity.id
_entity.type
_entity.pdbx_description
1 polymer ?
#
loop_
_entity_poly.entity_id
_entity_poly.type
_entity_poly.pdbx_seq_one_letter_code
_entity_poly.pdbx_strand_id
1 'polypeptide(L)'
;MKGFKKSASRIVLALILVMVTGTSLWFAAPTSALEITIAPPASGTAGGTHSFSVTITIEDQELVPIEQVTLYIYKADARETYQATLTNLPLGTGSKSYTTAETGGGAASVTATPGYGWAYTTGTGYAYWAPSGAYSWGYVSGYSYAYGAGAVSITYDVTWTSPPDWPAGDYRIDARLAANGDSFTQSSSLFSLSAALVAPGRSLAPGFKDLMGIVDAKGVFTSATTAESLDGKLRLTINQGTIGKTAEGKPLTEISIIEAPELPPLPKGASVIGTAYELGPSGATFDPPITMTLTYDEADIPKGINEESLFIAFWDENNGQWVMLKGITVDPAANTISSPVSHFTRFSVMSISRLATFERRLFGEKVGQHKVPPNSQVTMRIGVSVEVGLTSVKLIDYFPASWVVSDARGGVVSPVDATTNKIEWAVGDISAGGAVSREYVLLSPERTIPPTKYRFWSEISHSPGLATSGTWEVLVADPAVTDYLHAADVVVGSVTYNTLNSTAPVGVLAELTASSPAGSDVKLADADGISIFVSDPVPAGEQWDIGSTWTFNIYFSSDPVVTMKRLIVKIYKIDSSGTKTELFSDTNKTNQDLTAYPNYGLFNWSVNVPTGTIIGPEERFGVEFWVRTADPATVYLGFDTSSENSRIDLAYTISTAPGNIREAHYRIGQDTPLSSMQWYEATDTKTRGIRRNTNFRVRFQVYNNGGTAKSWLPQLEYLSSGGTWTAVPTTSGTDPFFIAPTSQFNNGDTIATTDFALGTGTGIAQAGYAYDASPPSAISLDAGSYTEIEFNVQANANAEYYTAYSFRLTDAGTAFNSYANYATISVWEDDNPFSPHYNFATDTDKCVSCHRAHTASGKKLRKVWPEEGLCNACHDGTGARTDIASQFSNKSYTHPIGATEGSHGTGEGYYNWLPASNRHVECEDCHNPHAAWTGASTPGFGDLARTIERVWGVTVSNPTTGWTALTSANYTRVSPITEEYQLCFKCHSSYAYDVTPPLSHTGGITETDQAKEFNVNNASYHWVENDLTAASGNTPRTNASNRDMTFTPGSGMSKDTPLGCSSCHASETATDPRGPHGSNNAYLLRGTWSDTTTGTSYSLCLQCHDPNVYDAGGSNTAGLTSFSGDRPNLHAFHMGRSAVKGCQNCHSAIPHGGWTRAMVVQTTDPAPYSNGSKLVISSWAGPGGWTKDNCLGGPCH
;
A
#
# COMPACT_ATOMS: atom_id res chain seq x y z
N MET A 1 -66.74 -21.99 47.50
CA MET A 1 -66.73 -22.07 46.02
C MET A 1 -65.61 -22.99 45.51
N LYS A 2 -65.83 -24.32 45.44
CA LYS A 2 -64.86 -25.27 44.84
C LYS A 2 -65.36 -25.99 43.56
N GLY A 3 -66.64 -25.82 43.19
CA GLY A 3 -67.21 -26.41 41.97
C GLY A 3 -66.94 -25.64 40.68
N PHE A 4 -66.88 -24.30 40.73
CA PHE A 4 -66.88 -23.47 39.51
C PHE A 4 -65.58 -23.53 38.68
N LYS A 5 -64.41 -23.78 39.32
CA LYS A 5 -63.13 -23.91 38.60
C LYS A 5 -63.01 -25.22 37.80
N LYS A 6 -63.81 -26.27 38.11
CA LYS A 6 -63.84 -27.52 37.31
C LYS A 6 -64.77 -27.43 36.10
N SER A 7 -65.76 -26.55 36.10
CA SER A 7 -66.65 -26.35 34.94
C SER A 7 -66.04 -25.38 33.93
N ALA A 8 -65.42 -24.28 34.38
CA ALA A 8 -64.73 -23.35 33.50
C ALA A 8 -63.56 -24.02 32.76
N SER A 9 -62.74 -24.84 33.44
CA SER A 9 -61.67 -25.57 32.76
C SER A 9 -62.19 -26.62 31.77
N ARG A 10 -63.35 -27.25 32.02
CA ARG A 10 -63.99 -28.18 31.07
C ARG A 10 -64.60 -27.49 29.86
N ILE A 11 -65.20 -26.30 30.04
CA ILE A 11 -65.73 -25.50 28.92
C ILE A 11 -64.59 -24.92 28.09
N VAL A 12 -63.50 -24.46 28.72
CA VAL A 12 -62.29 -24.02 28.01
C VAL A 12 -61.57 -25.19 27.35
N LEU A 13 -61.47 -26.38 27.98
CA LEU A 13 -60.95 -27.58 27.30
C LEU A 13 -61.87 -28.00 26.16
N ALA A 14 -63.18 -27.92 26.29
CA ALA A 14 -64.12 -28.26 25.22
C ALA A 14 -64.07 -27.24 24.07
N LEU A 15 -63.94 -25.94 24.35
CA LEU A 15 -63.78 -24.90 23.34
C LEU A 15 -62.39 -24.93 22.68
N ILE A 16 -61.32 -25.25 23.42
CA ILE A 16 -60.01 -25.52 22.84
C ILE A 16 -60.05 -26.83 22.06
N LEU A 17 -60.72 -27.89 22.52
CA LEU A 17 -60.83 -29.14 21.77
C LEU A 17 -61.72 -28.98 20.54
N VAL A 18 -62.77 -28.16 20.57
CA VAL A 18 -63.63 -27.84 19.41
C VAL A 18 -62.96 -26.83 18.48
N MET A 19 -62.15 -25.90 18.98
CA MET A 19 -61.32 -25.05 18.11
C MET A 19 -60.12 -25.81 17.55
N VAL A 20 -59.52 -26.76 18.27
CA VAL A 20 -58.40 -27.58 17.79
C VAL A 20 -58.89 -28.70 16.88
N THR A 21 -60.01 -29.38 17.16
CA THR A 21 -60.63 -30.29 16.16
C THR A 21 -61.24 -29.49 15.02
N GLY A 22 -61.81 -28.32 15.28
CA GLY A 22 -62.30 -27.41 14.24
C GLY A 22 -61.19 -26.93 13.31
N THR A 23 -60.08 -26.41 13.83
CA THR A 23 -58.92 -26.05 13.01
C THR A 23 -58.18 -27.26 12.47
N SER A 24 -58.17 -28.41 13.15
CA SER A 24 -57.61 -29.66 12.60
C SER A 24 -58.55 -30.35 11.60
N LEU A 25 -59.80 -29.88 11.43
CA LEU A 25 -60.73 -30.29 10.36
C LEU A 25 -60.82 -29.24 9.24
N TRP A 26 -60.44 -27.98 9.53
CA TRP A 26 -60.37 -26.86 8.58
C TRP A 26 -58.96 -26.71 7.97
N PHE A 27 -57.93 -27.17 8.67
CA PHE A 27 -56.54 -27.38 8.24
C PHE A 27 -56.14 -28.86 8.25
N ALA A 28 -57.07 -29.79 8.45
CA ALA A 28 -56.95 -31.04 7.71
C ALA A 28 -57.05 -30.65 6.24
N ALA A 29 -55.89 -30.52 5.59
CA ALA A 29 -55.83 -30.95 4.21
C ALA A 29 -56.48 -32.34 4.18
N PRO A 30 -57.46 -32.58 3.29
CA PRO A 30 -58.07 -33.90 3.19
C PRO A 30 -56.94 -34.90 3.04
N THR A 31 -56.86 -35.87 3.96
CA THR A 31 -55.78 -36.85 4.02
C THR A 31 -55.62 -37.44 2.64
N SER A 32 -54.52 -37.09 1.98
CA SER A 32 -54.34 -37.44 0.58
C SER A 32 -54.12 -38.94 0.54
N ALA A 33 -55.04 -39.63 -0.13
CA ALA A 33 -55.02 -41.09 -0.24
C ALA A 33 -53.75 -41.62 -0.89
N LEU A 34 -53.02 -40.74 -1.57
CA LEU A 34 -51.65 -40.97 -1.98
C LEU A 34 -50.75 -39.76 -1.69
N GLU A 35 -49.58 -40.03 -1.12
CA GLU A 35 -48.41 -39.16 -1.12
C GLU A 35 -47.35 -39.71 -2.10
N ILE A 36 -46.64 -38.80 -2.78
CA ILE A 36 -45.48 -39.13 -3.62
C ILE A 36 -44.32 -38.24 -3.20
N THR A 37 -43.22 -38.84 -2.78
CA THR A 37 -42.01 -38.12 -2.35
C THR A 37 -40.84 -38.48 -3.27
N ILE A 38 -40.16 -37.48 -3.81
CA ILE A 38 -39.01 -37.66 -4.70
C ILE A 38 -37.77 -37.03 -4.07
N ALA A 39 -36.74 -37.83 -3.82
CA ALA A 39 -35.42 -37.37 -3.40
C ALA A 39 -34.48 -37.37 -4.63
N PRO A 40 -34.25 -36.22 -5.30
CA PRO A 40 -33.46 -36.14 -6.53
C PRO A 40 -31.97 -36.45 -6.28
N PRO A 41 -31.21 -36.78 -7.35
CA PRO A 41 -29.79 -37.08 -7.24
C PRO A 41 -28.98 -35.80 -6.97
N ALA A 42 -27.73 -35.98 -6.51
CA ALA A 42 -26.75 -34.90 -6.54
C ALA A 42 -26.38 -34.52 -8.00
N SER A 43 -25.96 -33.28 -8.21
CA SER A 43 -25.48 -32.81 -9.52
C SER A 43 -24.20 -33.56 -9.98
N GLY A 44 -24.04 -33.75 -11.28
CA GLY A 44 -22.93 -34.53 -11.86
C GLY A 44 -22.69 -34.26 -13.35
N THR A 45 -22.24 -35.27 -14.10
CA THR A 45 -22.03 -35.19 -15.56
C THR A 45 -23.11 -35.93 -16.36
N ALA A 46 -23.49 -35.38 -17.52
CA ALA A 46 -24.03 -36.11 -18.66
C ALA A 46 -23.13 -37.32 -18.97
N GLY A 47 -23.69 -38.43 -19.44
CA GLY A 47 -22.93 -39.69 -19.58
C GLY A 47 -22.61 -40.39 -18.25
N GLY A 48 -22.67 -39.66 -17.13
CA GLY A 48 -22.50 -40.18 -15.78
C GLY A 48 -23.73 -40.92 -15.27
N THR A 49 -23.55 -41.66 -14.18
CA THR A 49 -24.62 -42.45 -13.54
C THR A 49 -25.05 -41.81 -12.22
N HIS A 50 -26.35 -41.54 -12.09
CA HIS A 50 -26.97 -40.76 -11.03
C HIS A 50 -27.98 -41.62 -10.28
N SER A 51 -28.01 -41.55 -8.94
CA SER A 51 -28.94 -42.34 -8.13
C SER A 51 -29.88 -41.48 -7.30
N PHE A 52 -31.16 -41.81 -7.31
CA PHE A 52 -32.25 -41.08 -6.66
C PHE A 52 -33.36 -42.03 -6.22
N SER A 53 -34.30 -41.58 -5.39
CA SER A 53 -35.43 -42.43 -4.97
C SER A 53 -36.79 -41.74 -5.06
N VAL A 54 -37.81 -42.56 -5.32
CA VAL A 54 -39.22 -42.15 -5.39
C VAL A 54 -40.03 -43.07 -4.47
N THR A 55 -40.64 -42.51 -3.43
CA THR A 55 -41.54 -43.24 -2.53
C THR A 55 -42.98 -42.85 -2.81
N ILE A 56 -43.84 -43.85 -2.91
CA ILE A 56 -45.28 -43.72 -3.16
C ILE A 56 -45.99 -44.35 -1.96
N THR A 57 -46.81 -43.59 -1.24
CA THR A 57 -47.47 -44.02 0.01
C THR A 57 -48.99 -43.89 -0.13
N ILE A 58 -49.74 -44.98 0.10
CA ILE A 58 -51.20 -45.01 0.20
C ILE A 58 -51.60 -45.08 1.68
N GLU A 59 -52.54 -44.23 2.11
CA GLU A 59 -53.04 -44.17 3.49
C GLU A 59 -54.03 -45.30 3.84
N ASP A 60 -54.36 -45.44 5.14
CA ASP A 60 -55.05 -46.62 5.68
C ASP A 60 -56.44 -46.88 5.06
N GLN A 61 -56.70 -48.14 4.70
CA GLN A 61 -57.96 -48.67 4.12
C GLN A 61 -58.36 -48.16 2.72
N GLU A 62 -57.53 -47.39 2.01
CA GLU A 62 -57.85 -46.91 0.66
C GLU A 62 -57.31 -47.86 -0.45
N LEU A 63 -58.19 -48.17 -1.41
CA LEU A 63 -57.88 -49.02 -2.57
C LEU A 63 -57.77 -48.11 -3.80
N VAL A 64 -56.56 -47.59 -4.01
CA VAL A 64 -56.15 -46.92 -5.25
C VAL A 64 -55.79 -48.01 -6.27
N PRO A 65 -56.49 -48.15 -7.42
CA PRO A 65 -56.13 -49.16 -8.42
C PRO A 65 -54.95 -48.66 -9.25
N ILE A 66 -53.74 -48.63 -8.69
CA ILE A 66 -52.55 -48.20 -9.45
C ILE A 66 -52.28 -49.25 -10.53
N GLU A 67 -52.54 -48.86 -11.76
CA GLU A 67 -52.34 -49.66 -12.97
C GLU A 67 -50.95 -49.43 -13.54
N GLN A 68 -50.47 -48.18 -13.50
CA GLN A 68 -49.16 -47.81 -14.01
C GLN A 68 -48.54 -46.68 -13.18
N VAL A 69 -47.24 -46.78 -12.94
CA VAL A 69 -46.36 -45.70 -12.50
C VAL A 69 -45.39 -45.45 -13.65
N THR A 70 -45.11 -44.18 -13.94
CA THR A 70 -44.17 -43.73 -14.97
C THR A 70 -43.29 -42.63 -14.39
N LEU A 71 -41.97 -42.81 -14.46
CA LEU A 71 -41.02 -41.77 -14.04
C LEU A 71 -40.48 -41.05 -15.26
N TYR A 72 -40.39 -39.73 -15.21
CA TYR A 72 -39.76 -38.89 -16.23
C TYR A 72 -38.56 -38.18 -15.64
N ILE A 73 -37.42 -38.21 -16.32
CA ILE A 73 -36.20 -37.47 -15.93
C ILE A 73 -35.86 -36.56 -17.10
N TYR A 74 -35.80 -35.24 -16.91
CA TYR A 74 -35.77 -34.32 -18.04
C TYR A 74 -35.10 -32.97 -17.75
N LYS A 75 -34.63 -32.28 -18.81
CA LYS A 75 -34.03 -30.94 -18.68
C LYS A 75 -35.12 -29.90 -18.41
N ALA A 76 -34.97 -29.12 -17.34
CA ALA A 76 -36.05 -28.31 -16.78
C ALA A 76 -36.61 -27.23 -17.72
N ASP A 77 -35.81 -26.77 -18.68
CA ASP A 77 -36.13 -25.76 -19.70
C ASP A 77 -36.41 -26.34 -21.10
N ALA A 78 -36.16 -27.64 -21.32
CA ALA A 78 -36.17 -28.28 -22.65
C ALA A 78 -36.68 -29.74 -22.62
N ARG A 79 -37.74 -30.00 -21.83
CA ARG A 79 -38.33 -31.33 -21.60
C ARG A 79 -38.67 -32.10 -22.88
N GLU A 80 -39.19 -31.43 -23.90
CA GLU A 80 -39.64 -32.09 -25.14
C GLU A 80 -38.50 -32.69 -25.96
N THR A 81 -37.27 -32.21 -25.76
CA THR A 81 -36.06 -32.67 -26.45
C THR A 81 -35.21 -33.62 -25.60
N TYR A 82 -35.16 -33.37 -24.28
CA TYR A 82 -34.30 -34.10 -23.36
C TYR A 82 -35.11 -34.68 -22.20
N GLN A 83 -35.73 -35.86 -22.42
CA GLN A 83 -36.49 -36.61 -21.43
C GLN A 83 -36.24 -38.13 -21.53
N ALA A 84 -36.03 -38.76 -20.38
CA ALA A 84 -36.03 -40.21 -20.16
C ALA A 84 -37.36 -40.62 -19.54
N THR A 85 -38.00 -41.68 -20.04
CA THR A 85 -39.34 -42.10 -19.62
C THR A 85 -39.36 -43.57 -19.21
N LEU A 86 -39.53 -43.88 -17.93
CA LEU A 86 -39.48 -45.23 -17.38
C LEU A 86 -40.91 -45.72 -17.10
N THR A 87 -41.43 -46.62 -17.95
CA THR A 87 -42.82 -47.11 -17.95
C THR A 87 -42.96 -48.57 -17.49
N ASN A 88 -44.19 -49.00 -17.18
CA ASN A 88 -44.48 -50.35 -16.64
C ASN A 88 -43.81 -50.61 -15.28
N LEU A 89 -43.80 -49.57 -14.44
CA LEU A 89 -43.91 -49.72 -12.99
C LEU A 89 -45.42 -49.67 -12.65
N PRO A 90 -45.92 -50.04 -11.45
CA PRO A 90 -45.19 -50.57 -10.30
C PRO A 90 -44.65 -51.99 -10.56
N LEU A 91 -43.57 -52.35 -9.86
CA LEU A 91 -43.10 -53.74 -9.79
C LEU A 91 -43.58 -54.32 -8.46
N GLY A 92 -43.97 -55.60 -8.44
CA GLY A 92 -44.41 -56.25 -7.19
C GLY A 92 -43.30 -56.32 -6.14
N THR A 93 -42.17 -56.94 -6.50
CA THR A 93 -40.89 -56.93 -5.78
C THR A 93 -39.76 -57.09 -6.79
N GLY A 94 -38.59 -56.50 -6.53
CA GLY A 94 -37.37 -56.71 -7.30
C GLY A 94 -37.03 -55.57 -8.27
N SER A 95 -36.11 -55.85 -9.20
CA SER A 95 -35.50 -54.82 -10.06
C SER A 95 -35.86 -54.99 -11.53
N LYS A 96 -35.99 -53.86 -12.24
CA LYS A 96 -36.14 -53.79 -13.69
C LYS A 96 -35.13 -52.81 -14.27
N SER A 97 -34.38 -53.24 -15.28
CA SER A 97 -33.51 -52.38 -16.07
C SER A 97 -34.18 -51.98 -17.37
N TYR A 98 -33.81 -50.78 -17.85
CA TYR A 98 -34.28 -50.14 -19.07
C TYR A 98 -33.07 -49.76 -19.91
N THR A 99 -33.10 -50.10 -21.18
CA THR A 99 -32.13 -49.61 -22.17
C THR A 99 -32.42 -48.16 -22.57
N THR A 100 -31.42 -47.46 -23.11
CA THR A 100 -31.56 -46.09 -23.63
C THR A 100 -32.69 -45.95 -24.65
N ALA A 101 -32.95 -46.99 -25.45
CA ALA A 101 -34.02 -46.98 -26.45
C ALA A 101 -35.43 -47.12 -25.83
N GLU A 102 -35.56 -47.81 -24.70
CA GLU A 102 -36.83 -47.95 -23.98
C GLU A 102 -37.20 -46.69 -23.18
N THR A 103 -36.21 -45.92 -22.73
CA THR A 103 -36.45 -44.65 -22.02
C THR A 103 -36.51 -43.44 -22.95
N GLY A 104 -35.83 -43.49 -24.11
CA GLY A 104 -35.59 -42.32 -24.97
C GLY A 104 -34.55 -41.33 -24.43
N GLY A 105 -33.95 -41.59 -23.26
CA GLY A 105 -33.16 -40.60 -22.53
C GLY A 105 -32.16 -41.17 -21.54
N GLY A 106 -31.54 -42.31 -21.87
CA GLY A 106 -30.46 -42.92 -21.07
C GLY A 106 -30.90 -44.19 -20.33
N ALA A 107 -29.96 -45.12 -20.16
CA ALA A 107 -30.24 -46.40 -19.51
C ALA A 107 -30.52 -46.19 -18.02
N ALA A 108 -31.41 -47.00 -17.44
CA ALA A 108 -31.76 -46.91 -16.03
C ALA A 108 -32.02 -48.27 -15.41
N SER A 109 -31.80 -48.42 -14.11
CA SER A 109 -32.22 -49.56 -13.31
C SER A 109 -33.06 -49.08 -12.15
N VAL A 110 -34.22 -49.69 -11.95
CA VAL A 110 -35.17 -49.38 -10.89
C VAL A 110 -35.32 -50.60 -10.01
N THR A 111 -35.05 -50.47 -8.71
CA THR A 111 -35.33 -51.51 -7.71
C THR A 111 -36.53 -51.08 -6.89
N ALA A 112 -37.58 -51.91 -6.88
CA ALA A 112 -38.80 -51.64 -6.14
C ALA A 112 -38.85 -52.43 -4.83
N THR A 113 -38.95 -51.69 -3.73
CA THR A 113 -39.04 -52.20 -2.37
C THR A 113 -40.43 -51.88 -1.80
N PRO A 114 -41.40 -52.81 -1.87
CA PRO A 114 -42.71 -52.62 -1.25
C PRO A 114 -42.62 -52.71 0.28
N GLY A 115 -43.39 -51.86 0.94
CA GLY A 115 -43.74 -51.99 2.35
C GLY A 115 -44.69 -53.17 2.59
N TYR A 116 -44.73 -53.64 3.84
CA TYR A 116 -45.59 -54.74 4.25
C TYR A 116 -47.07 -54.38 4.04
N GLY A 117 -47.74 -55.09 3.13
CA GLY A 117 -49.15 -54.87 2.81
C GLY A 117 -49.41 -54.28 1.41
N TRP A 118 -48.38 -53.90 0.65
CA TRP A 118 -48.52 -53.50 -0.75
C TRP A 118 -48.67 -54.73 -1.66
N ALA A 119 -49.81 -54.89 -2.34
CA ALA A 119 -50.02 -55.98 -3.30
C ALA A 119 -51.02 -55.63 -4.41
N TYR A 120 -51.00 -56.41 -5.49
CA TYR A 120 -52.06 -56.37 -6.50
C TYR A 120 -53.32 -57.04 -5.95
N THR A 121 -54.43 -56.32 -5.93
CA THR A 121 -55.70 -56.80 -5.38
C THR A 121 -56.88 -56.39 -6.25
N THR A 122 -58.05 -56.99 -6.01
CA THR A 122 -59.29 -56.70 -6.72
C THR A 122 -60.41 -56.37 -5.75
N GLY A 123 -61.03 -55.20 -5.89
CA GLY A 123 -62.07 -54.73 -4.97
C GLY A 123 -62.66 -53.41 -5.44
N THR A 124 -63.55 -52.83 -4.62
CA THR A 124 -64.10 -51.48 -4.87
C THR A 124 -63.18 -50.41 -4.32
N GLY A 125 -62.79 -49.45 -5.17
CA GLY A 125 -61.77 -48.45 -4.86
C GLY A 125 -62.33 -47.09 -4.40
N TYR A 126 -61.59 -46.41 -3.53
CA TYR A 126 -61.82 -45.02 -3.14
C TYR A 126 -60.50 -44.35 -2.78
N ALA A 127 -60.35 -43.08 -3.15
CA ALA A 127 -59.17 -42.26 -2.85
C ALA A 127 -59.47 -40.75 -2.95
N TYR A 128 -58.94 -39.94 -2.03
CA TYR A 128 -58.96 -38.48 -2.13
C TYR A 128 -57.64 -37.89 -2.67
N TRP A 129 -57.74 -36.92 -3.59
CA TRP A 129 -56.59 -36.27 -4.23
C TRP A 129 -56.72 -34.74 -4.22
N ALA A 130 -55.78 -34.02 -3.61
CA ALA A 130 -55.74 -32.56 -3.67
C ALA A 130 -54.95 -32.06 -4.91
N PRO A 131 -55.42 -31.02 -5.64
CA PRO A 131 -56.64 -30.24 -5.44
C PRO A 131 -57.89 -30.84 -6.13
N SER A 132 -57.77 -32.01 -6.76
CA SER A 132 -58.73 -32.54 -7.75
C SER A 132 -59.98 -33.24 -7.21
N GLY A 133 -60.12 -33.46 -5.90
CA GLY A 133 -61.31 -34.02 -5.24
C GLY A 133 -61.25 -35.51 -4.90
N ALA A 134 -62.41 -36.08 -4.57
CA ALA A 134 -62.57 -37.49 -4.22
C ALA A 134 -62.91 -38.36 -5.44
N TYR A 135 -62.28 -39.52 -5.54
CA TYR A 135 -62.42 -40.48 -6.63
C TYR A 135 -62.94 -41.80 -6.06
N SER A 136 -64.03 -42.31 -6.62
CA SER A 136 -64.56 -43.65 -6.29
C SER A 136 -64.62 -44.49 -7.55
N TRP A 137 -64.10 -45.70 -7.47
CA TRP A 137 -64.05 -46.62 -8.58
C TRP A 137 -64.86 -47.88 -8.27
N GLY A 138 -65.43 -48.49 -9.31
CA GLY A 138 -66.20 -49.74 -9.20
C GLY A 138 -65.32 -50.93 -8.81
N TYR A 139 -65.73 -52.15 -9.20
CA TYR A 139 -64.85 -53.31 -9.00
C TYR A 139 -63.63 -53.21 -9.93
N VAL A 140 -62.48 -52.87 -9.37
CA VAL A 140 -61.22 -52.56 -10.06
C VAL A 140 -60.09 -53.46 -9.59
N SER A 141 -59.04 -53.56 -10.40
CA SER A 141 -57.88 -54.43 -10.19
C SER A 141 -56.57 -53.67 -10.38
N GLY A 142 -55.80 -53.50 -9.31
CA GLY A 142 -54.59 -52.68 -9.30
C GLY A 142 -53.72 -52.91 -8.06
N TYR A 143 -52.58 -52.25 -7.99
CA TYR A 143 -51.71 -52.28 -6.80
C TYR A 143 -52.21 -51.31 -5.74
N SER A 144 -52.50 -51.83 -4.53
CA SER A 144 -52.98 -51.03 -3.40
C SER A 144 -52.64 -51.67 -2.05
N TYR A 145 -53.26 -51.14 -0.99
CA TYR A 145 -53.38 -51.80 0.31
C TYR A 145 -54.01 -53.19 0.19
N ALA A 146 -53.45 -54.19 0.90
CA ALA A 146 -53.94 -55.57 0.89
C ALA A 146 -54.41 -56.11 2.26
N TYR A 147 -53.64 -55.94 3.35
CA TYR A 147 -53.97 -56.53 4.67
C TYR A 147 -53.34 -55.80 5.88
N GLY A 148 -54.17 -55.40 6.86
CA GLY A 148 -53.74 -54.84 8.16
C GLY A 148 -54.49 -53.54 8.54
N ALA A 149 -53.82 -52.67 9.30
CA ALA A 149 -54.18 -51.25 9.48
C ALA A 149 -52.92 -50.37 9.49
N GLY A 150 -52.93 -49.27 8.74
CA GLY A 150 -51.85 -48.28 8.59
C GLY A 150 -51.41 -48.09 7.12
N ALA A 151 -50.78 -46.97 6.80
CA ALA A 151 -50.33 -46.66 5.43
C ALA A 151 -49.32 -47.69 4.86
N VAL A 152 -49.41 -47.95 3.55
CA VAL A 152 -48.44 -48.78 2.80
C VAL A 152 -47.67 -47.92 1.82
N SER A 153 -46.39 -48.22 1.64
CA SER A 153 -45.57 -47.54 0.63
C SER A 153 -44.88 -48.51 -0.32
N ILE A 154 -44.39 -47.98 -1.43
CA ILE A 154 -43.38 -48.62 -2.28
C ILE A 154 -42.31 -47.59 -2.62
N THR A 155 -41.06 -47.96 -2.40
CA THR A 155 -39.90 -47.12 -2.76
C THR A 155 -39.22 -47.69 -4.00
N TYR A 156 -38.99 -46.82 -4.97
CA TYR A 156 -38.18 -47.07 -6.16
C TYR A 156 -36.83 -46.42 -5.97
N ASP A 157 -35.79 -47.24 -5.77
CA ASP A 157 -34.41 -46.79 -5.87
C ASP A 157 -33.99 -46.87 -7.33
N VAL A 158 -33.67 -45.72 -7.92
CA VAL A 158 -33.39 -45.56 -9.35
C VAL A 158 -31.94 -45.17 -9.54
N THR A 159 -31.24 -45.90 -10.41
CA THR A 159 -29.91 -45.56 -10.91
C THR A 159 -30.02 -45.32 -12.41
N TRP A 160 -29.81 -44.08 -12.86
CA TRP A 160 -29.95 -43.63 -14.25
C TRP A 160 -28.63 -43.12 -14.80
N THR A 161 -28.18 -43.68 -15.91
CA THR A 161 -27.05 -43.17 -16.70
C THR A 161 -27.60 -42.22 -17.76
N SER A 162 -27.33 -40.93 -17.59
CA SER A 162 -27.77 -39.91 -18.55
C SER A 162 -27.02 -40.04 -19.88
N PRO A 163 -27.63 -39.70 -21.03
CA PRO A 163 -26.91 -39.73 -22.31
C PRO A 163 -25.74 -38.74 -22.29
N PRO A 164 -24.58 -39.08 -22.88
CA PRO A 164 -23.39 -38.22 -22.87
C PRO A 164 -23.57 -36.92 -23.66
N ASP A 165 -24.46 -36.93 -24.64
CA ASP A 165 -24.84 -35.82 -25.52
C ASP A 165 -25.90 -34.88 -24.93
N TRP A 166 -26.50 -35.23 -23.77
CA TRP A 166 -27.44 -34.34 -23.11
C TRP A 166 -26.73 -33.08 -22.59
N PRO A 167 -27.27 -31.87 -22.89
CA PRO A 167 -26.56 -30.62 -22.64
C PRO A 167 -26.46 -30.30 -21.14
N ALA A 168 -25.42 -29.57 -20.78
CA ALA A 168 -25.25 -29.08 -19.42
C ALA A 168 -26.41 -28.15 -18.98
N GLY A 169 -26.69 -28.13 -17.68
CA GLY A 169 -27.73 -27.27 -17.07
C GLY A 169 -28.60 -28.02 -16.07
N ASP A 170 -29.76 -27.44 -15.74
CA ASP A 170 -30.66 -27.98 -14.69
C ASP A 170 -31.71 -28.96 -15.23
N TYR A 171 -32.00 -29.97 -14.41
CA TYR A 171 -32.84 -31.13 -14.67
C TYR A 171 -33.82 -31.35 -13.51
N ARG A 172 -34.90 -32.09 -13.79
CA ARG A 172 -35.98 -32.40 -12.84
C ARG A 172 -36.49 -33.83 -13.07
N ILE A 173 -37.10 -34.41 -12.03
CA ILE A 173 -37.77 -35.71 -12.09
C ILE A 173 -39.26 -35.53 -11.79
N ASP A 174 -40.12 -36.14 -12.61
CA ASP A 174 -41.54 -36.31 -12.32
C ASP A 174 -41.86 -37.78 -12.07
N ALA A 175 -42.74 -38.05 -11.09
CA ALA A 175 -43.38 -39.35 -10.92
C ALA A 175 -44.87 -39.21 -11.24
N ARG A 176 -45.33 -39.87 -12.31
CA ARG A 176 -46.73 -39.90 -12.75
C ARG A 176 -47.34 -41.27 -12.53
N LEU A 177 -48.45 -41.33 -11.80
CA LEU A 177 -49.24 -42.54 -11.63
C LEU A 177 -50.51 -42.45 -12.48
N ALA A 178 -50.98 -43.59 -12.96
CA ALA A 178 -52.29 -43.77 -13.57
C ALA A 178 -53.08 -44.81 -12.78
N ALA A 179 -54.34 -44.50 -12.50
CA ALA A 179 -55.27 -45.36 -11.78
C ALA A 179 -56.68 -45.20 -12.36
N ASN A 180 -57.21 -46.25 -12.99
CA ASN A 180 -58.54 -46.32 -13.60
C ASN A 180 -58.91 -45.09 -14.47
N GLY A 181 -57.99 -44.69 -15.35
CA GLY A 181 -58.14 -43.57 -16.29
C GLY A 181 -57.68 -42.21 -15.78
N ASP A 182 -57.59 -42.02 -14.47
CA ASP A 182 -57.08 -40.78 -13.85
C ASP A 182 -55.54 -40.81 -13.75
N SER A 183 -54.89 -39.63 -13.68
CA SER A 183 -53.43 -39.59 -13.50
C SER A 183 -52.92 -38.44 -12.65
N PHE A 184 -51.94 -38.75 -11.80
CA PHE A 184 -51.44 -37.89 -10.73
C PHE A 184 -49.93 -37.75 -10.88
N THR A 185 -49.39 -36.52 -10.90
CA THR A 185 -47.97 -36.26 -11.14
C THR A 185 -47.38 -35.38 -10.07
N GLN A 186 -46.25 -35.79 -9.50
CA GLN A 186 -45.45 -35.00 -8.56
C GLN A 186 -44.04 -34.76 -9.13
N SER A 187 -43.49 -33.58 -8.90
CA SER A 187 -42.16 -33.18 -9.38
C SER A 187 -41.15 -33.02 -8.23
N SER A 188 -39.88 -33.31 -8.51
CA SER A 188 -38.73 -33.07 -7.61
C SER A 188 -38.30 -31.60 -7.59
N SER A 189 -37.37 -31.26 -6.70
CA SER A 189 -36.51 -30.07 -6.87
C SER A 189 -35.50 -30.28 -8.01
N LEU A 190 -34.81 -29.21 -8.41
CA LEU A 190 -33.80 -29.25 -9.49
C LEU A 190 -32.48 -29.91 -9.04
N PHE A 191 -31.77 -30.50 -10.00
CA PHE A 191 -30.37 -30.96 -9.92
C PHE A 191 -29.69 -30.67 -11.27
N SER A 192 -28.35 -30.64 -11.35
CA SER A 192 -27.65 -30.15 -12.56
C SER A 192 -26.71 -31.19 -13.18
N LEU A 193 -26.56 -31.16 -14.51
CA LEU A 193 -25.60 -31.99 -15.27
C LEU A 193 -24.57 -31.14 -16.05
N SER A 194 -23.39 -31.70 -16.33
CA SER A 194 -22.27 -31.10 -17.10
C SER A 194 -21.75 -32.06 -18.19
N ALA A 195 -21.17 -31.58 -19.30
CA ALA A 195 -20.98 -32.39 -20.53
C ALA A 195 -20.02 -33.62 -20.42
N ALA A 196 -20.13 -34.57 -21.36
CA ALA A 196 -19.41 -35.86 -21.39
C ALA A 196 -18.39 -36.01 -22.55
N LEU A 197 -17.59 -37.09 -22.55
CA LEU A 197 -16.50 -37.41 -23.50
C LEU A 197 -16.65 -38.87 -24.03
N VAL A 198 -16.53 -39.16 -25.35
CA VAL A 198 -16.97 -40.46 -25.97
C VAL A 198 -16.22 -40.88 -27.28
N ALA A 199 -16.00 -42.19 -27.54
CA ALA A 199 -15.79 -42.80 -28.89
C ALA A 199 -15.93 -44.39 -28.95
N PRO A 200 -16.56 -45.03 -29.99
CA PRO A 200 -16.53 -46.51 -30.27
C PRO A 200 -16.60 -47.02 -31.78
N GLY A 201 -16.59 -48.36 -32.07
CA GLY A 201 -16.58 -49.02 -33.44
C GLY A 201 -17.67 -50.09 -33.83
N ARG A 202 -17.68 -50.93 -34.92
CA ARG A 202 -16.75 -51.45 -36.01
C ARG A 202 -17.48 -52.12 -37.24
N SER A 203 -16.91 -52.23 -38.47
CA SER A 203 -17.60 -52.74 -39.73
C SER A 203 -16.70 -52.98 -41.02
N LEU A 204 -17.23 -53.29 -42.24
CA LEU A 204 -17.35 -52.43 -43.47
C LEU A 204 -17.30 -53.16 -44.91
N ALA A 205 -16.72 -52.59 -46.00
CA ALA A 205 -16.99 -52.84 -47.47
C ALA A 205 -15.72 -52.98 -48.42
N PRO A 206 -15.57 -52.39 -49.66
CA PRO A 206 -14.26 -52.30 -50.39
C PRO A 206 -13.36 -51.11 -50.02
N GLY A 207 -12.06 -51.35 -49.79
CA GLY A 207 -11.20 -50.48 -48.96
C GLY A 207 -11.23 -50.90 -47.48
N PHE A 208 -11.80 -52.07 -47.19
CA PHE A 208 -12.00 -52.57 -45.84
C PHE A 208 -11.61 -54.05 -45.77
N LYS A 209 -11.23 -54.51 -44.59
CA LYS A 209 -10.48 -55.75 -44.40
C LYS A 209 -11.01 -56.56 -43.23
N ASP A 210 -11.71 -57.65 -43.54
CA ASP A 210 -12.16 -58.64 -42.57
C ASP A 210 -10.96 -59.29 -41.86
N LEU A 211 -11.06 -59.37 -40.54
CA LEU A 211 -10.11 -59.97 -39.62
C LEU A 211 -10.72 -61.13 -38.82
N MET A 212 -11.99 -61.47 -39.06
CA MET A 212 -12.61 -62.66 -38.48
C MET A 212 -11.81 -63.91 -38.87
N GLY A 213 -11.44 -64.71 -37.87
CA GLY A 213 -10.61 -65.89 -38.05
C GLY A 213 -9.09 -65.65 -38.03
N ILE A 214 -8.62 -64.39 -38.06
CA ILE A 214 -7.19 -64.07 -37.85
C ILE A 214 -6.91 -63.28 -36.56
N VAL A 215 -7.93 -62.77 -35.87
CA VAL A 215 -7.83 -62.19 -34.52
C VAL A 215 -8.50 -63.10 -33.48
N ASP A 216 -7.81 -63.35 -32.36
CA ASP A 216 -8.32 -64.24 -31.29
C ASP A 216 -9.26 -63.54 -30.30
N ALA A 217 -9.84 -64.31 -29.37
CA ALA A 217 -10.78 -63.80 -28.36
C ALA A 217 -10.17 -62.80 -27.35
N LYS A 218 -8.84 -62.61 -27.33
CA LYS A 218 -8.13 -61.59 -26.53
C LYS A 218 -7.79 -60.34 -27.35
N GLY A 219 -7.99 -60.38 -28.67
CA GLY A 219 -7.64 -59.32 -29.61
C GLY A 219 -6.26 -59.49 -30.26
N VAL A 220 -5.59 -60.65 -30.10
CA VAL A 220 -4.26 -60.89 -30.67
C VAL A 220 -4.39 -61.29 -32.15
N PHE A 221 -3.65 -60.63 -33.03
CA PHE A 221 -3.50 -61.03 -34.43
C PHE A 221 -2.65 -62.31 -34.51
N THR A 222 -3.30 -63.42 -34.86
CA THR A 222 -2.71 -64.76 -34.95
C THR A 222 -1.84 -64.97 -36.19
N SER A 223 -1.94 -64.08 -37.19
CA SER A 223 -1.09 -64.01 -38.39
C SER A 223 -0.89 -62.54 -38.81
N ALA A 224 0.25 -62.24 -39.44
CA ALA A 224 0.47 -60.92 -40.03
C ALA A 224 -0.49 -60.68 -41.22
N THR A 225 -0.91 -59.43 -41.44
CA THR A 225 -1.81 -59.05 -42.52
C THR A 225 -1.60 -57.58 -42.93
N THR A 226 -1.97 -57.24 -44.16
CA THR A 226 -2.16 -55.85 -44.60
C THR A 226 -3.64 -55.51 -44.77
N ALA A 227 -3.94 -54.21 -44.73
CA ALA A 227 -5.18 -53.60 -45.22
C ALA A 227 -4.79 -52.40 -46.09
N GLU A 228 -5.48 -52.20 -47.22
CA GLU A 228 -5.15 -51.18 -48.22
C GLU A 228 -6.40 -50.39 -48.63
N SER A 229 -6.21 -49.09 -48.95
CA SER A 229 -7.27 -48.26 -49.55
C SER A 229 -7.68 -48.80 -50.92
N LEU A 230 -8.88 -48.41 -51.37
CA LEU A 230 -9.39 -48.83 -52.68
C LEU A 230 -8.50 -48.34 -53.85
N ASP A 231 -7.86 -47.18 -53.70
CA ASP A 231 -6.92 -46.61 -54.68
C ASP A 231 -5.46 -47.09 -54.50
N GLY A 232 -5.18 -47.91 -53.49
CA GLY A 232 -3.87 -48.48 -53.19
C GLY A 232 -2.83 -47.49 -52.62
N LYS A 233 -3.20 -46.23 -52.36
CA LYS A 233 -2.28 -45.21 -51.86
C LYS A 233 -2.01 -45.25 -50.36
N LEU A 234 -2.91 -45.83 -49.55
CA LEU A 234 -2.70 -46.03 -48.12
C LEU A 234 -2.65 -47.53 -47.81
N ARG A 235 -1.57 -47.96 -47.16
CA ARG A 235 -1.39 -49.33 -46.66
C ARG A 235 -1.13 -49.35 -45.16
N LEU A 236 -1.84 -50.22 -44.46
CA LEU A 236 -1.57 -50.61 -43.08
C LEU A 236 -0.89 -51.98 -43.06
N THR A 237 0.21 -52.10 -42.31
CA THR A 237 0.93 -53.36 -42.09
C THR A 237 0.83 -53.76 -40.63
N ILE A 238 0.24 -54.94 -40.38
CA ILE A 238 -0.04 -55.45 -39.04
C ILE A 238 0.72 -56.76 -38.84
N ASN A 239 1.60 -56.80 -37.85
CA ASN A 239 2.43 -57.96 -37.56
C ASN A 239 1.69 -59.00 -36.70
N GLN A 240 2.12 -60.26 -36.80
CA GLN A 240 1.64 -61.31 -35.91
C GLN A 240 2.00 -60.98 -34.45
N GLY A 241 1.07 -61.21 -33.52
CA GLY A 241 1.26 -60.94 -32.09
C GLY A 241 0.84 -59.54 -31.65
N THR A 242 0.59 -58.59 -32.56
CA THR A 242 -0.04 -57.32 -32.21
C THR A 242 -1.42 -57.55 -31.62
N ILE A 243 -1.74 -56.84 -30.53
CA ILE A 243 -3.08 -56.79 -29.93
C ILE A 243 -3.82 -55.62 -30.57
N GLY A 244 -4.98 -55.88 -31.18
CA GLY A 244 -5.87 -54.85 -31.70
C GLY A 244 -7.25 -54.90 -31.07
N LYS A 245 -7.76 -53.75 -30.61
CA LYS A 245 -9.06 -53.63 -29.92
C LYS A 245 -9.85 -52.40 -30.35
N THR A 246 -11.19 -52.48 -30.37
CA THR A 246 -12.05 -51.30 -30.56
C THR A 246 -11.85 -50.34 -29.38
N ALA A 247 -12.36 -49.11 -29.45
CA ALA A 247 -12.22 -48.18 -28.32
C ALA A 247 -12.87 -48.74 -27.04
N GLU A 248 -13.92 -49.56 -27.18
CA GLU A 248 -14.56 -50.32 -26.08
C GLU A 248 -13.78 -51.56 -25.61
N GLY A 249 -12.54 -51.77 -26.08
CA GLY A 249 -11.65 -52.86 -25.65
C GLY A 249 -11.97 -54.25 -26.22
N LYS A 250 -12.91 -54.38 -27.16
CA LYS A 250 -13.29 -55.66 -27.79
C LYS A 250 -12.32 -56.05 -28.90
N PRO A 251 -12.10 -57.35 -29.18
CA PRO A 251 -11.26 -57.80 -30.29
C PRO A 251 -11.62 -57.18 -31.64
N LEU A 252 -10.61 -56.80 -32.42
CA LEU A 252 -10.74 -56.20 -33.75
C LEU A 252 -11.28 -57.20 -34.79
N THR A 253 -12.51 -56.99 -35.29
CA THR A 253 -13.16 -57.82 -36.32
C THR A 253 -12.97 -57.36 -37.77
N GLU A 254 -13.08 -56.06 -38.12
CA GLU A 254 -12.85 -55.57 -39.51
C GLU A 254 -12.38 -54.08 -39.63
N ILE A 255 -11.41 -53.77 -40.50
CA ILE A 255 -10.77 -52.42 -40.68
C ILE A 255 -11.38 -51.62 -41.84
N SER A 256 -11.55 -50.27 -41.75
CA SER A 256 -11.63 -49.37 -42.93
C SER A 256 -10.35 -48.68 -43.31
N ILE A 257 -10.30 -48.34 -44.61
CA ILE A 257 -9.59 -47.21 -45.20
C ILE A 257 -10.49 -46.62 -46.31
N ILE A 258 -11.27 -45.56 -46.02
CA ILE A 258 -12.13 -44.84 -47.01
C ILE A 258 -11.46 -43.53 -47.41
N GLU A 259 -11.50 -43.15 -48.69
CA GLU A 259 -11.16 -41.78 -49.11
C GLU A 259 -12.16 -40.75 -48.53
N ALA A 260 -11.63 -39.67 -47.96
CA ALA A 260 -12.39 -38.57 -47.34
C ALA A 260 -12.02 -37.22 -47.99
N PRO A 261 -12.51 -36.92 -49.22
CA PRO A 261 -12.15 -35.71 -49.95
C PRO A 261 -12.73 -34.42 -49.35
N GLU A 262 -13.78 -34.52 -48.52
CA GLU A 262 -14.31 -33.39 -47.76
C GLU A 262 -13.58 -33.29 -46.42
N LEU A 263 -12.81 -32.20 -46.26
CA LEU A 263 -11.91 -31.99 -45.12
C LEU A 263 -12.57 -31.13 -44.03
N PRO A 264 -12.39 -31.45 -42.74
CA PRO A 264 -12.63 -30.49 -41.66
C PRO A 264 -11.75 -29.24 -41.84
N PRO A 265 -12.11 -28.09 -41.21
CA PRO A 265 -11.34 -26.86 -41.33
C PRO A 265 -9.84 -27.08 -41.12
N LEU A 266 -9.04 -26.77 -42.15
CA LEU A 266 -7.60 -26.92 -42.07
C LEU A 266 -7.01 -25.88 -41.12
N PRO A 267 -5.96 -26.24 -40.35
CA PRO A 267 -5.19 -25.29 -39.55
C PRO A 267 -4.66 -24.15 -40.43
N LYS A 268 -4.52 -22.96 -39.86
CA LYS A 268 -4.17 -21.77 -40.65
C LYS A 268 -2.81 -21.94 -41.33
N GLY A 269 -2.81 -21.92 -42.66
CA GLY A 269 -1.60 -22.12 -43.46
C GLY A 269 -1.17 -23.58 -43.65
N ALA A 270 -1.98 -24.55 -43.21
CA ALA A 270 -1.83 -25.94 -43.58
C ALA A 270 -2.32 -26.21 -45.02
N SER A 271 -1.79 -27.25 -45.65
CA SER A 271 -2.23 -27.73 -46.96
C SER A 271 -2.11 -29.25 -47.01
N VAL A 272 -3.18 -29.89 -47.46
CA VAL A 272 -3.23 -31.35 -47.66
C VAL A 272 -2.45 -31.72 -48.92
N ILE A 273 -1.68 -32.80 -48.82
CA ILE A 273 -0.92 -33.37 -49.94
C ILE A 273 -1.62 -34.68 -50.34
N GLY A 274 -2.16 -34.75 -51.56
CA GLY A 274 -2.98 -35.88 -52.00
C GLY A 274 -4.36 -35.95 -51.32
N THR A 275 -4.78 -37.16 -50.95
CA THR A 275 -6.12 -37.46 -50.39
C THR A 275 -6.01 -37.75 -48.88
N ALA A 276 -7.01 -37.31 -48.10
CA ALA A 276 -7.21 -37.78 -46.72
C ALA A 276 -8.03 -39.07 -46.68
N TYR A 277 -7.85 -39.89 -45.64
CA TYR A 277 -8.54 -41.17 -45.47
C TYR A 277 -9.18 -41.30 -44.09
N GLU A 278 -10.41 -41.77 -44.04
CA GLU A 278 -11.13 -42.18 -42.83
C GLU A 278 -10.79 -43.64 -42.51
N LEU A 279 -9.97 -43.88 -41.50
CA LEU A 279 -9.60 -45.23 -41.05
C LEU A 279 -10.56 -45.70 -39.98
N GLY A 280 -11.04 -46.94 -40.13
CA GLY A 280 -12.23 -47.36 -39.42
C GLY A 280 -12.10 -48.66 -38.64
N PRO A 281 -12.88 -48.78 -37.55
CA PRO A 281 -13.65 -47.69 -36.94
C PRO A 281 -12.71 -46.71 -36.25
N SER A 282 -13.20 -45.48 -36.07
CA SER A 282 -12.56 -44.49 -35.21
C SER A 282 -12.32 -45.07 -33.80
N GLY A 283 -11.20 -44.71 -33.19
CA GLY A 283 -10.82 -45.10 -31.83
C GLY A 283 -10.32 -46.55 -31.65
N ALA A 284 -10.28 -47.40 -32.68
CA ALA A 284 -9.59 -48.70 -32.58
C ALA A 284 -8.11 -48.51 -32.22
N THR A 285 -7.51 -49.37 -31.38
CA THR A 285 -6.13 -49.25 -30.85
C THR A 285 -5.26 -50.49 -31.12
N PHE A 286 -3.93 -50.32 -31.12
CA PHE A 286 -2.93 -51.36 -31.41
C PHE A 286 -1.71 -51.34 -30.47
N ASP A 287 -1.29 -52.50 -29.95
CA ASP A 287 -0.08 -52.69 -29.14
C ASP A 287 0.70 -53.98 -29.54
N PRO A 288 1.98 -53.90 -29.97
CA PRO A 288 2.69 -52.68 -30.32
C PRO A 288 2.03 -51.95 -31.53
N PRO A 289 2.29 -50.65 -31.72
CA PRO A 289 1.74 -49.87 -32.83
C PRO A 289 2.00 -50.50 -34.21
N ILE A 290 1.04 -50.35 -35.12
CA ILE A 290 1.12 -50.86 -36.50
C ILE A 290 1.76 -49.82 -37.43
N THR A 291 2.26 -50.23 -38.59
CA THR A 291 2.85 -49.28 -39.55
C THR A 291 1.83 -48.85 -40.58
N MET A 292 1.58 -47.54 -40.67
CA MET A 292 0.87 -46.94 -41.80
C MET A 292 1.87 -46.39 -42.81
N THR A 293 1.57 -46.53 -44.10
CA THR A 293 2.32 -45.95 -45.21
C THR A 293 1.34 -45.28 -46.17
N LEU A 294 1.58 -44.02 -46.52
CA LEU A 294 0.89 -43.31 -47.59
C LEU A 294 1.86 -42.99 -48.74
N THR A 295 1.40 -43.08 -49.98
CA THR A 295 2.07 -42.48 -51.14
C THR A 295 1.55 -41.07 -51.39
N TYR A 296 2.43 -40.13 -51.73
CA TYR A 296 2.08 -38.77 -52.15
C TYR A 296 2.63 -38.45 -53.54
N ASP A 297 2.19 -37.35 -54.15
CA ASP A 297 2.77 -36.80 -55.37
C ASP A 297 3.62 -35.57 -55.01
N GLU A 298 4.85 -35.48 -55.54
CA GLU A 298 5.73 -34.33 -55.34
C GLU A 298 5.09 -33.04 -55.90
N ALA A 299 4.26 -33.16 -56.95
CA ALA A 299 3.55 -32.04 -57.56
C ALA A 299 2.49 -31.40 -56.65
N ASP A 300 1.99 -32.12 -55.65
CA ASP A 300 1.01 -31.60 -54.68
C ASP A 300 1.66 -30.77 -53.55
N ILE A 301 3.01 -30.78 -53.44
CA ILE A 301 3.74 -30.07 -52.38
C ILE A 301 3.78 -28.56 -52.66
N PRO A 302 3.28 -27.69 -51.75
CA PRO A 302 3.34 -26.25 -51.92
C PRO A 302 4.78 -25.73 -52.03
N LYS A 303 5.02 -24.84 -53.01
CA LYS A 303 6.35 -24.25 -53.25
C LYS A 303 6.94 -23.62 -51.98
N GLY A 304 8.12 -24.07 -51.59
CA GLY A 304 8.87 -23.57 -50.43
C GLY A 304 8.73 -24.43 -49.16
N ILE A 305 7.89 -25.47 -49.18
CA ILE A 305 7.90 -26.54 -48.18
C ILE A 305 9.03 -27.52 -48.51
N ASN A 306 9.79 -27.97 -47.50
CA ASN A 306 10.72 -29.09 -47.66
C ASN A 306 9.94 -30.41 -47.63
N GLU A 307 10.19 -31.31 -48.58
CA GLU A 307 9.53 -32.62 -48.66
C GLU A 307 9.78 -33.46 -47.40
N GLU A 308 10.97 -33.38 -46.80
CA GLU A 308 11.26 -34.03 -45.51
C GLU A 308 10.47 -33.44 -44.33
N SER A 309 9.83 -32.29 -44.49
CA SER A 309 8.94 -31.67 -43.48
C SER A 309 7.46 -32.02 -43.66
N LEU A 310 7.13 -32.87 -44.64
CA LEU A 310 5.80 -33.46 -44.70
C LEU A 310 5.53 -34.32 -43.46
N PHE A 311 4.31 -34.24 -42.94
CA PHE A 311 3.88 -35.02 -41.81
C PHE A 311 2.53 -35.67 -42.08
N ILE A 312 2.29 -36.79 -41.40
CA ILE A 312 0.94 -37.36 -41.33
C ILE A 312 0.25 -36.69 -40.12
N ALA A 313 -0.87 -36.05 -40.38
CA ALA A 313 -1.77 -35.55 -39.33
C ALA A 313 -2.97 -36.47 -39.19
N PHE A 314 -3.52 -36.52 -37.98
CA PHE A 314 -4.78 -37.18 -37.66
C PHE A 314 -5.78 -36.16 -37.13
N TRP A 315 -7.07 -36.38 -37.39
CA TRP A 315 -8.13 -35.53 -36.86
C TRP A 315 -8.51 -36.00 -35.46
N ASP A 316 -8.36 -35.11 -34.48
CA ASP A 316 -8.78 -35.30 -33.10
C ASP A 316 -10.18 -34.70 -32.92
N GLU A 317 -11.19 -35.55 -33.11
CA GLU A 317 -12.61 -35.17 -33.07
C GLU A 317 -13.02 -34.55 -31.72
N ASN A 318 -12.41 -34.98 -30.61
CA ASN A 318 -12.74 -34.48 -29.26
C ASN A 318 -12.40 -32.99 -29.09
N ASN A 319 -11.36 -32.53 -29.79
CA ASN A 319 -10.88 -31.15 -29.72
C ASN A 319 -11.11 -30.38 -31.03
N GLY A 320 -11.71 -31.01 -32.05
CA GLY A 320 -12.00 -30.39 -33.34
C GLY A 320 -10.75 -29.86 -34.06
N GLN A 321 -9.63 -30.59 -33.99
CA GLN A 321 -8.32 -30.13 -34.42
C GLN A 321 -7.52 -31.21 -35.17
N TRP A 322 -6.61 -30.81 -36.05
CA TRP A 322 -5.60 -31.73 -36.60
C TRP A 322 -4.38 -31.82 -35.68
N VAL A 323 -3.87 -33.03 -35.45
CA VAL A 323 -2.73 -33.35 -34.57
C VAL A 323 -1.69 -34.16 -35.35
N MET A 324 -0.40 -33.82 -35.17
CA MET A 324 0.70 -34.46 -35.89
C MET A 324 1.06 -35.84 -35.30
N LEU A 325 1.24 -36.86 -36.13
CA LEU A 325 1.76 -38.17 -35.68
C LEU A 325 3.26 -38.11 -35.33
N LYS A 326 3.67 -38.98 -34.40
CA LYS A 326 5.08 -39.18 -34.01
C LYS A 326 5.75 -40.24 -34.87
N GLY A 327 7.09 -40.26 -34.86
CA GLY A 327 7.87 -41.30 -35.55
C GLY A 327 7.67 -41.33 -37.07
N ILE A 328 7.36 -40.18 -37.68
CA ILE A 328 7.28 -40.02 -39.14
C ILE A 328 8.62 -40.42 -39.77
N THR A 329 8.56 -41.20 -40.85
CA THR A 329 9.68 -41.44 -41.77
C THR A 329 9.19 -41.12 -43.18
N VAL A 330 9.74 -40.06 -43.79
CA VAL A 330 9.55 -39.73 -45.20
C VAL A 330 10.63 -40.46 -46.00
N ASP A 331 10.26 -41.08 -47.11
CA ASP A 331 11.16 -41.62 -48.13
C ASP A 331 10.88 -40.91 -49.47
N PRO A 332 11.61 -39.82 -49.77
CA PRO A 332 11.50 -39.07 -51.03
C PRO A 332 11.91 -39.88 -52.28
N ALA A 333 12.64 -40.99 -52.14
CA ALA A 333 13.01 -41.81 -53.30
C ALA A 333 11.87 -42.77 -53.71
N ALA A 334 10.97 -43.08 -52.77
CA ALA A 334 9.78 -43.90 -53.01
C ALA A 334 8.48 -43.09 -53.07
N ASN A 335 8.53 -41.76 -52.87
CA ASN A 335 7.38 -40.87 -52.66
C ASN A 335 6.40 -41.41 -51.59
N THR A 336 6.94 -41.95 -50.50
CA THR A 336 6.14 -42.49 -49.39
C THR A 336 6.44 -41.81 -48.07
N ILE A 337 5.42 -41.73 -47.22
CA ILE A 337 5.52 -41.28 -45.84
C ILE A 337 4.91 -42.34 -44.94
N SER A 338 5.60 -42.70 -43.86
CA SER A 338 5.19 -43.77 -42.95
C SER A 338 5.30 -43.36 -41.49
N SER A 339 4.52 -44.01 -40.62
CA SER A 339 4.50 -43.73 -39.19
C SER A 339 3.96 -44.92 -38.39
N PRO A 340 4.43 -45.15 -37.14
CA PRO A 340 3.76 -46.00 -36.18
C PRO A 340 2.42 -45.40 -35.75
N VAL A 341 1.34 -46.11 -36.05
CA VAL A 341 -0.04 -45.75 -35.72
C VAL A 341 -0.54 -46.67 -34.61
N SER A 342 -0.87 -46.08 -33.46
CA SER A 342 -1.43 -46.81 -32.31
C SER A 342 -2.96 -46.79 -32.28
N HIS A 343 -3.63 -46.00 -33.12
CA HIS A 343 -5.09 -45.92 -33.17
C HIS A 343 -5.66 -45.48 -34.53
N PHE A 344 -6.97 -45.61 -34.75
CA PHE A 344 -7.66 -45.16 -35.98
C PHE A 344 -8.52 -43.90 -35.79
N THR A 345 -8.61 -43.09 -36.86
CA THR A 345 -9.42 -41.87 -37.04
C THR A 345 -9.21 -41.42 -38.52
N ARG A 346 -9.54 -40.19 -38.89
CA ARG A 346 -9.14 -39.59 -40.17
C ARG A 346 -7.66 -39.22 -40.18
N PHE A 347 -6.95 -39.60 -41.24
CA PHE A 347 -5.55 -39.23 -41.47
C PHE A 347 -5.36 -38.51 -42.81
N SER A 348 -4.36 -37.65 -42.88
CA SER A 348 -3.93 -36.99 -44.12
C SER A 348 -2.43 -36.75 -44.11
N VAL A 349 -1.78 -36.82 -45.27
CA VAL A 349 -0.48 -36.15 -45.44
C VAL A 349 -0.75 -34.65 -45.49
N MET A 350 0.06 -33.87 -44.78
CA MET A 350 -0.04 -32.43 -44.70
C MET A 350 1.33 -31.76 -44.74
N SER A 351 1.31 -30.51 -45.19
CA SER A 351 2.33 -29.51 -44.92
C SER A 351 1.71 -28.37 -44.12
N ILE A 352 2.54 -27.59 -43.42
CA ILE A 352 2.12 -26.32 -42.84
C ILE A 352 3.16 -25.24 -43.10
N SER A 353 2.73 -24.16 -43.73
CA SER A 353 3.58 -23.01 -44.07
C SER A 353 4.04 -22.21 -42.85
N ARG A 354 3.38 -22.38 -41.69
CA ARG A 354 3.73 -21.73 -40.42
C ARG A 354 3.17 -22.50 -39.21
N LEU A 355 3.94 -23.45 -38.67
CA LEU A 355 3.52 -24.30 -37.55
C LEU A 355 3.24 -23.52 -36.24
N ALA A 356 4.01 -22.47 -35.99
CA ALA A 356 3.99 -21.72 -34.75
C ALA A 356 4.15 -20.21 -34.98
N THR A 357 3.53 -19.41 -34.12
CA THR A 357 3.72 -17.96 -34.06
C THR A 357 4.32 -17.58 -32.72
N PHE A 358 5.56 -17.10 -32.78
CA PHE A 358 6.31 -16.58 -31.64
C PHE A 358 5.98 -15.11 -31.40
N GLU A 359 5.79 -14.77 -30.13
CA GLU A 359 5.77 -13.40 -29.61
C GLU A 359 6.97 -13.25 -28.68
N ARG A 360 7.72 -12.15 -28.81
CA ARG A 360 8.69 -11.75 -27.78
C ARG A 360 8.30 -10.40 -27.22
N ARG A 361 8.51 -10.25 -25.91
CA ARG A 361 8.46 -8.94 -25.25
C ARG A 361 9.65 -8.81 -24.31
N LEU A 362 10.31 -7.67 -24.39
CA LEU A 362 11.27 -7.23 -23.39
C LEU A 362 10.57 -6.35 -22.35
N PHE A 363 10.95 -6.55 -21.09
CA PHE A 363 10.54 -5.72 -19.96
C PHE A 363 11.77 -5.41 -19.11
N GLY A 364 11.76 -4.27 -18.43
CA GLY A 364 12.87 -3.78 -17.62
C GLY A 364 12.89 -2.25 -17.63
N GLU A 365 13.72 -1.65 -16.78
CA GLU A 365 13.83 -0.20 -16.73
C GLU A 365 14.43 0.35 -18.03
N LYS A 366 13.73 1.31 -18.65
CA LYS A 366 14.14 1.99 -19.91
C LYS A 366 14.43 1.02 -21.07
N VAL A 367 13.84 -0.18 -21.01
CA VAL A 367 13.92 -1.24 -22.03
C VAL A 367 12.81 -1.05 -23.07
N GLY A 368 13.20 -0.82 -24.32
CA GLY A 368 12.33 -0.87 -25.48
C GLY A 368 12.37 -2.24 -26.16
N GLN A 369 11.34 -2.59 -26.93
CA GLN A 369 11.22 -3.90 -27.59
C GLN A 369 12.35 -4.23 -28.57
N HIS A 370 13.14 -3.24 -29.01
CA HIS A 370 14.30 -3.41 -29.88
C HIS A 370 15.56 -2.69 -29.39
N LYS A 371 15.55 -2.14 -28.17
CA LYS A 371 16.66 -1.35 -27.62
C LYS A 371 16.75 -1.53 -26.11
N VAL A 372 17.93 -1.89 -25.60
CA VAL A 372 18.21 -1.98 -24.16
C VAL A 372 19.40 -1.09 -23.77
N PRO A 373 19.42 -0.54 -22.55
CA PRO A 373 20.63 -0.04 -21.91
C PRO A 373 21.71 -1.13 -21.79
N PRO A 374 23.01 -0.77 -21.71
CA PRO A 374 24.09 -1.69 -21.30
C PRO A 374 23.99 -2.06 -19.82
N ASN A 375 24.60 -3.19 -19.42
CA ASN A 375 24.72 -3.66 -18.03
C ASN A 375 23.41 -3.67 -17.21
N SER A 376 22.26 -3.81 -17.85
CA SER A 376 20.94 -3.67 -17.22
C SER A 376 20.18 -4.99 -17.19
N GLN A 377 19.34 -5.17 -16.16
CA GLN A 377 18.48 -6.34 -16.07
C GLN A 377 17.29 -6.23 -17.03
N VAL A 378 17.10 -7.27 -17.83
CA VAL A 378 16.12 -7.34 -18.91
C VAL A 378 15.34 -8.64 -18.75
N THR A 379 14.06 -8.55 -18.42
CA THR A 379 13.16 -9.71 -18.45
C THR A 379 12.72 -9.95 -19.88
N MET A 380 13.15 -11.08 -20.45
CA MET A 380 12.70 -11.57 -21.75
C MET A 380 11.50 -12.48 -21.54
N ARG A 381 10.32 -12.10 -22.07
CA ARG A 381 9.15 -12.98 -22.19
C ARG A 381 9.04 -13.50 -23.60
N ILE A 382 8.85 -14.82 -23.71
CA ILE A 382 8.66 -15.50 -24.99
C ILE A 382 7.36 -16.26 -24.93
N GLY A 383 6.40 -15.83 -25.75
CA GLY A 383 5.18 -16.53 -26.05
C GLY A 383 5.35 -17.33 -27.33
N VAL A 384 4.70 -18.49 -27.40
CA VAL A 384 4.50 -19.22 -28.65
C VAL A 384 3.09 -19.76 -28.68
N SER A 385 2.42 -19.54 -29.80
CA SER A 385 1.09 -20.07 -30.11
C SER A 385 1.20 -21.06 -31.27
N VAL A 386 0.44 -22.15 -31.22
CA VAL A 386 0.51 -23.25 -32.19
C VAL A 386 -0.84 -23.43 -32.88
N GLU A 387 -0.82 -23.58 -34.20
CA GLU A 387 -2.04 -23.75 -35.01
C GLU A 387 -2.55 -25.21 -34.97
N VAL A 388 -1.72 -26.15 -34.51
CA VAL A 388 -2.02 -27.60 -34.36
C VAL A 388 -1.52 -28.11 -33.02
N GLY A 389 -2.08 -29.23 -32.55
CA GLY A 389 -1.64 -29.86 -31.31
C GLY A 389 -0.21 -30.39 -31.44
N LEU A 390 0.68 -29.95 -30.55
CA LEU A 390 2.08 -30.37 -30.48
C LEU A 390 2.35 -31.11 -29.18
N THR A 391 3.22 -32.12 -29.24
CA THR A 391 3.50 -32.99 -28.10
C THR A 391 4.98 -33.13 -27.82
N SER A 392 5.30 -33.34 -26.54
CA SER A 392 6.66 -33.37 -25.99
C SER A 392 7.44 -32.07 -26.28
N VAL A 393 6.74 -30.93 -26.21
CA VAL A 393 7.27 -29.61 -26.60
C VAL A 393 8.32 -29.13 -25.61
N LYS A 394 9.42 -28.63 -26.16
CA LYS A 394 10.40 -27.79 -25.48
C LYS A 394 10.39 -26.41 -26.13
N LEU A 395 10.24 -25.37 -25.31
CA LEU A 395 10.49 -23.99 -25.75
C LEU A 395 11.97 -23.69 -25.52
N ILE A 396 12.65 -23.20 -26.55
CA ILE A 396 14.07 -22.84 -26.51
C ILE A 396 14.20 -21.39 -26.98
N ASP A 397 15.00 -20.59 -26.29
CA ASP A 397 15.51 -19.33 -26.86
C ASP A 397 17.02 -19.36 -26.99
N TYR A 398 17.51 -18.75 -28.06
CA TYR A 398 18.90 -18.58 -28.41
C TYR A 398 19.24 -17.11 -28.32
N PHE A 399 20.25 -16.80 -27.51
CA PHE A 399 20.69 -15.45 -27.21
C PHE A 399 22.23 -15.36 -27.25
N PRO A 400 22.83 -14.19 -27.53
CA PRO A 400 24.27 -14.12 -27.67
C PRO A 400 24.98 -14.35 -26.35
N ALA A 401 26.11 -15.08 -26.39
CA ALA A 401 26.85 -15.51 -25.20
C ALA A 401 27.42 -14.37 -24.34
N SER A 402 27.43 -13.14 -24.85
CA SER A 402 27.77 -11.93 -24.11
C SER A 402 26.67 -11.45 -23.15
N TRP A 403 25.45 -11.98 -23.26
CA TRP A 403 24.35 -11.71 -22.34
C TRP A 403 24.33 -12.79 -21.25
N VAL A 404 24.32 -12.38 -19.98
CA VAL A 404 24.41 -13.29 -18.84
C VAL A 404 23.02 -13.55 -18.28
N VAL A 405 22.62 -14.82 -18.08
CA VAL A 405 21.34 -15.13 -17.42
C VAL A 405 21.50 -14.89 -15.92
N SER A 406 20.73 -13.94 -15.37
CA SER A 406 20.70 -13.64 -13.94
C SER A 406 19.64 -14.45 -13.19
N ASP A 407 18.51 -14.76 -13.84
CA ASP A 407 17.47 -15.67 -13.33
C ASP A 407 16.86 -16.45 -14.49
N ALA A 408 17.08 -17.77 -14.49
CA ALA A 408 16.60 -18.66 -15.55
C ALA A 408 15.12 -19.06 -15.41
N ARG A 409 14.45 -18.76 -14.30
CA ARG A 409 13.03 -19.08 -14.01
C ARG A 409 12.61 -20.49 -14.44
N GLY A 410 13.39 -21.48 -13.99
CA GLY A 410 13.16 -22.90 -14.29
C GLY A 410 13.59 -23.37 -15.69
N GLY A 411 14.26 -22.53 -16.48
CA GLY A 411 14.90 -22.91 -17.73
C GLY A 411 16.31 -23.45 -17.52
N VAL A 412 16.77 -24.32 -18.41
CA VAL A 412 18.13 -24.87 -18.40
C VAL A 412 18.98 -24.13 -19.42
N VAL A 413 20.02 -23.43 -18.95
CA VAL A 413 20.95 -22.66 -19.80
C VAL A 413 22.10 -23.55 -20.26
N SER A 414 22.47 -23.48 -21.54
CA SER A 414 23.62 -24.21 -22.10
C SER A 414 24.23 -23.46 -23.30
N PRO A 415 25.55 -23.55 -23.53
CA PRO A 415 26.18 -22.99 -24.72
C PRO A 415 25.81 -23.81 -25.97
N VAL A 416 25.64 -23.13 -27.09
CA VAL A 416 25.48 -23.73 -28.43
C VAL A 416 26.81 -23.67 -29.18
N ASP A 417 27.46 -22.50 -29.14
CA ASP A 417 28.78 -22.25 -29.67
C ASP A 417 29.49 -21.15 -28.84
N ALA A 418 30.65 -20.65 -29.29
CA ALA A 418 31.41 -19.62 -28.57
C ALA A 418 30.75 -18.22 -28.54
N THR A 419 29.68 -18.02 -29.32
CA THR A 419 28.97 -16.74 -29.52
C THR A 419 27.48 -16.81 -29.20
N THR A 420 26.91 -18.02 -29.05
CA THR A 420 25.48 -18.26 -28.81
C THR A 420 25.27 -19.18 -27.61
N ASN A 421 24.44 -18.74 -26.66
CA ASN A 421 23.86 -19.56 -25.61
C ASN A 421 22.40 -19.88 -25.95
N LYS A 422 21.87 -20.95 -25.35
CA LYS A 422 20.43 -21.24 -25.35
C LYS A 422 19.90 -21.44 -23.93
N ILE A 423 18.61 -21.17 -23.75
CA ILE A 423 17.83 -21.53 -22.56
C ILE A 423 16.63 -22.38 -22.98
N GLU A 424 16.40 -23.49 -22.28
CA GLU A 424 15.43 -24.53 -22.65
C GLU A 424 14.46 -24.83 -21.50
N TRP A 425 13.16 -24.81 -21.77
CA TRP A 425 12.12 -25.29 -20.84
C TRP A 425 11.38 -26.49 -21.44
N ALA A 426 11.22 -27.53 -20.63
CA ALA A 426 10.18 -28.53 -20.90
C ALA A 426 8.80 -27.86 -20.72
N VAL A 427 7.98 -27.88 -21.78
CA VAL A 427 6.60 -27.38 -21.74
C VAL A 427 5.61 -28.52 -21.55
N GLY A 428 5.86 -29.67 -22.19
CA GLY A 428 4.90 -30.77 -22.26
C GLY A 428 4.07 -30.69 -23.54
N ASP A 429 2.81 -31.13 -23.49
CA ASP A 429 1.93 -31.11 -24.66
C ASP A 429 1.14 -29.79 -24.72
N ILE A 430 0.93 -29.27 -25.93
CA ILE A 430 0.17 -28.03 -26.20
C ILE A 430 -0.95 -28.38 -27.19
N SER A 431 -2.22 -28.08 -26.85
CA SER A 431 -3.37 -28.25 -27.75
C SER A 431 -3.31 -27.30 -28.95
N ALA A 432 -4.04 -27.58 -30.03
CA ALA A 432 -4.16 -26.61 -31.14
C ALA A 432 -4.86 -25.34 -30.66
N GLY A 433 -4.47 -24.20 -31.24
CA GLY A 433 -4.83 -22.87 -30.75
C GLY A 433 -4.24 -22.52 -29.38
N GLY A 434 -3.53 -23.46 -28.73
CA GLY A 434 -2.89 -23.27 -27.45
C GLY A 434 -1.70 -22.33 -27.54
N ALA A 435 -1.43 -21.64 -26.43
CA ALA A 435 -0.27 -20.78 -26.28
C ALA A 435 0.42 -21.05 -24.95
N VAL A 436 1.75 -21.02 -24.96
CA VAL A 436 2.59 -21.06 -23.77
C VAL A 436 3.47 -19.82 -23.74
N SER A 437 3.77 -19.30 -22.56
CA SER A 437 4.88 -18.36 -22.40
C SER A 437 5.83 -18.77 -21.28
N ARG A 438 7.10 -18.38 -21.45
CA ARG A 438 8.15 -18.45 -20.44
C ARG A 438 8.84 -17.10 -20.34
N GLU A 439 9.48 -16.87 -19.20
CA GLU A 439 10.25 -15.67 -18.92
C GLU A 439 11.61 -16.06 -18.35
N TYR A 440 12.60 -15.19 -18.50
CA TYR A 440 13.90 -15.26 -17.83
C TYR A 440 14.51 -13.87 -17.79
N VAL A 441 15.42 -13.64 -16.86
CA VAL A 441 16.12 -12.37 -16.69
C VAL A 441 17.53 -12.51 -17.21
N LEU A 442 17.90 -11.57 -18.10
CA LEU A 442 19.23 -11.40 -18.66
C LEU A 442 19.85 -10.11 -18.14
N LEU A 443 21.17 -10.10 -18.00
CA LEU A 443 21.99 -8.91 -17.92
C LEU A 443 22.50 -8.59 -19.34
N SER A 444 22.20 -7.38 -19.82
CA SER A 444 22.74 -6.91 -21.11
C SER A 444 24.26 -6.69 -21.04
N PRO A 445 25.00 -6.90 -22.15
CA PRO A 445 26.44 -6.73 -22.17
C PRO A 445 26.85 -5.27 -21.96
N GLU A 446 28.14 -5.08 -21.68
CA GLU A 446 28.77 -3.77 -21.63
C GLU A 446 28.62 -3.01 -22.97
N ARG A 447 28.61 -1.68 -22.87
CA ARG A 447 28.43 -0.78 -24.01
C ARG A 447 29.51 -1.00 -25.07
N THR A 448 29.08 -1.18 -26.32
CA THR A 448 29.95 -1.05 -27.49
C THR A 448 29.76 0.33 -28.13
N ILE A 449 30.85 0.92 -28.63
CA ILE A 449 30.79 2.11 -29.50
C ILE A 449 31.41 1.71 -30.84
N PRO A 450 30.65 1.68 -31.96
CA PRO A 450 29.23 2.03 -32.08
C PRO A 450 28.28 1.00 -31.40
N PRO A 451 27.00 1.36 -31.19
CA PRO A 451 25.97 0.45 -30.70
C PRO A 451 25.87 -0.87 -31.48
N THR A 452 25.90 -2.00 -30.77
CA THR A 452 25.86 -3.34 -31.38
C THR A 452 24.45 -3.92 -31.34
N LYS A 453 24.06 -4.54 -32.46
CA LYS A 453 22.84 -5.34 -32.58
C LYS A 453 23.10 -6.77 -32.16
N TYR A 454 22.32 -7.24 -31.20
CA TYR A 454 22.34 -8.60 -30.68
C TYR A 454 21.14 -9.38 -31.21
N ARG A 455 21.36 -10.64 -31.60
CA ARG A 455 20.38 -11.46 -32.31
C ARG A 455 19.81 -12.53 -31.40
N PHE A 456 18.49 -12.55 -31.32
CA PHE A 456 17.71 -13.52 -30.56
C PHE A 456 16.81 -14.30 -31.51
N TRP A 457 16.63 -15.60 -31.26
CA TRP A 457 15.60 -16.38 -31.94
C TRP A 457 15.17 -17.53 -31.02
N SER A 458 13.95 -18.02 -31.22
CA SER A 458 13.40 -19.12 -30.44
C SER A 458 13.08 -20.27 -31.37
N GLU A 459 13.00 -21.44 -30.76
CA GLU A 459 12.57 -22.67 -31.38
C GLU A 459 11.54 -23.32 -30.45
N ILE A 460 10.56 -23.99 -31.04
CA ILE A 460 9.89 -25.09 -30.36
C ILE A 460 10.37 -26.39 -30.98
N SER A 461 11.02 -27.21 -30.16
CA SER A 461 11.32 -28.59 -30.50
C SER A 461 10.13 -29.44 -30.05
N HIS A 462 9.60 -30.28 -30.94
CA HIS A 462 8.50 -31.19 -30.69
C HIS A 462 8.80 -32.54 -31.35
N SER A 463 8.00 -33.58 -31.07
CA SER A 463 8.08 -34.79 -31.90
C SER A 463 7.17 -34.61 -33.12
N PRO A 464 7.62 -34.85 -34.38
CA PRO A 464 8.97 -35.22 -34.83
C PRO A 464 9.84 -34.04 -35.31
N GLY A 465 9.37 -32.78 -35.25
CA GLY A 465 9.98 -31.64 -35.92
C GLY A 465 10.46 -30.50 -35.02
N LEU A 466 10.88 -29.41 -35.65
CA LEU A 466 11.15 -28.14 -34.96
C LEU A 466 10.58 -26.98 -35.77
N ALA A 467 10.13 -25.94 -35.06
CA ALA A 467 9.71 -24.69 -35.68
C ALA A 467 10.47 -23.52 -35.05
N THR A 468 11.17 -22.74 -35.88
CA THR A 468 11.94 -21.58 -35.46
C THR A 468 11.22 -20.27 -35.77
N SER A 469 11.43 -19.27 -34.93
CA SER A 469 11.08 -17.88 -35.24
C SER A 469 12.05 -17.25 -36.23
N GLY A 470 11.63 -16.17 -36.91
CA GLY A 470 12.59 -15.23 -37.47
C GLY A 470 13.46 -14.56 -36.40
N THR A 471 14.69 -14.17 -36.77
CA THR A 471 15.63 -13.47 -35.89
C THR A 471 15.09 -12.11 -35.45
N TRP A 472 15.27 -11.80 -34.18
CA TRP A 472 14.92 -10.53 -33.56
C TRP A 472 16.20 -9.80 -33.18
N GLU A 473 16.35 -8.56 -33.66
CA GLU A 473 17.51 -7.73 -33.34
C GLU A 473 17.18 -6.77 -32.20
N VAL A 474 17.98 -6.83 -31.15
CA VAL A 474 17.95 -5.95 -29.97
C VAL A 474 19.25 -5.13 -29.97
N LEU A 475 19.12 -3.81 -30.01
CA LEU A 475 20.26 -2.89 -29.96
C LEU A 475 20.67 -2.66 -28.50
N VAL A 476 21.92 -2.93 -28.13
CA VAL A 476 22.47 -2.43 -26.86
C VAL A 476 23.04 -1.04 -27.10
N ALA A 477 22.43 -0.05 -26.46
CA ALA A 477 22.75 1.35 -26.59
C ALA A 477 22.21 2.09 -25.37
N ASP A 478 22.95 3.10 -24.89
CA ASP A 478 22.55 3.87 -23.72
C ASP A 478 21.10 4.36 -23.83
N PRO A 479 20.36 4.42 -22.71
CA PRO A 479 19.10 5.15 -22.68
C PRO A 479 19.46 6.61 -22.91
N ALA A 480 19.13 7.10 -24.11
CA ALA A 480 19.04 8.52 -24.34
C ALA A 480 17.80 8.97 -23.55
N VAL A 481 18.04 9.62 -22.43
CA VAL A 481 17.00 10.19 -21.59
C VAL A 481 16.82 11.63 -22.05
N THR A 482 15.59 11.95 -22.44
CA THR A 482 15.16 13.32 -22.71
C THR A 482 14.42 13.80 -21.48
N ASP A 483 15.02 14.69 -20.71
CA ASP A 483 14.37 15.35 -19.59
C ASP A 483 13.98 16.78 -19.97
N TYR A 484 12.75 17.16 -19.67
CA TYR A 484 12.16 18.46 -19.95
C TYR A 484 12.27 19.38 -18.73
N LEU A 485 12.50 20.66 -18.98
CA LEU A 485 12.45 21.70 -17.95
C LEU A 485 10.98 22.00 -17.63
N HIS A 486 10.61 21.91 -16.35
CA HIS A 486 9.26 22.19 -15.85
C HIS A 486 9.28 23.29 -14.79
N ALA A 487 8.19 24.04 -14.69
CA ALA A 487 7.95 25.06 -13.65
C ALA A 487 7.35 24.46 -12.37
N ALA A 488 7.31 23.14 -12.28
CA ALA A 488 6.94 22.43 -11.07
C ALA A 488 8.12 22.44 -10.09
N ASP A 489 7.90 22.96 -8.88
CA ASP A 489 8.86 22.86 -7.79
C ASP A 489 9.02 21.43 -7.28
N VAL A 490 10.26 21.07 -6.96
CA VAL A 490 10.61 19.89 -6.18
C VAL A 490 11.48 20.30 -5.00
N VAL A 491 11.06 19.91 -3.80
CA VAL A 491 11.82 20.13 -2.57
C VAL A 491 12.73 18.92 -2.34
N VAL A 492 14.03 19.18 -2.17
CA VAL A 492 15.04 18.19 -1.83
C VAL A 492 15.65 18.60 -0.50
N GLY A 493 15.46 17.79 0.54
CA GLY A 493 15.77 18.18 1.92
C GLY A 493 15.08 19.49 2.32
N SER A 494 15.87 20.56 2.51
CA SER A 494 15.36 21.91 2.82
C SER A 494 15.55 22.93 1.69
N VAL A 495 15.75 22.49 0.45
CA VAL A 495 16.01 23.38 -0.70
C VAL A 495 15.03 23.10 -1.83
N THR A 496 14.36 24.15 -2.31
CA THR A 496 13.47 24.07 -3.48
C THR A 496 14.24 24.26 -4.78
N TYR A 497 13.91 23.43 -5.76
CA TYR A 497 14.48 23.41 -7.10
C TYR A 497 13.36 23.31 -8.14
N ASN A 498 13.60 23.74 -9.38
CA ASN A 498 12.70 23.41 -10.48
C ASN A 498 12.84 21.93 -10.86
N THR A 499 11.82 21.34 -11.46
CA THR A 499 11.84 19.92 -11.84
C THR A 499 12.41 19.71 -13.24
N LEU A 500 13.28 18.70 -13.36
CA LEU A 500 13.78 18.14 -14.62
C LEU A 500 13.37 16.67 -14.68
N ASN A 501 12.47 16.28 -15.59
CA ASN A 501 12.10 14.87 -15.72
C ASN A 501 11.60 14.51 -17.13
N SER A 502 11.40 13.22 -17.38
CA SER A 502 11.06 12.69 -18.71
C SER A 502 9.62 12.93 -19.19
N THR A 503 8.78 13.64 -18.42
CA THR A 503 7.39 13.94 -18.78
C THR A 503 7.36 15.04 -19.83
N ALA A 504 6.70 14.81 -20.98
CA ALA A 504 6.56 15.86 -21.98
C ALA A 504 5.65 17.00 -21.46
N PRO A 505 6.03 18.28 -21.61
CA PRO A 505 5.26 19.41 -21.11
C PRO A 505 3.92 19.57 -21.83
N VAL A 506 2.87 19.78 -21.04
CA VAL A 506 1.48 20.04 -21.48
C VAL A 506 0.91 21.32 -20.86
N GLY A 507 1.79 22.16 -20.29
CA GLY A 507 1.45 23.34 -19.50
C GLY A 507 1.35 24.65 -20.27
N VAL A 508 1.54 25.74 -19.52
CA VAL A 508 1.57 27.14 -19.98
C VAL A 508 3.02 27.60 -19.98
N LEU A 509 3.37 28.56 -20.85
CA LEU A 509 4.74 29.05 -21.01
C LEU A 509 5.28 29.58 -19.68
N ALA A 510 6.35 28.94 -19.21
CA ALA A 510 7.16 29.39 -18.11
C ALA A 510 8.47 29.98 -18.65
N GLU A 511 9.04 30.93 -17.91
CA GLU A 511 10.20 31.71 -18.37
C GLU A 511 11.24 31.85 -17.25
N LEU A 512 12.51 31.52 -17.54
CA LEU A 512 13.62 32.04 -16.73
C LEU A 512 14.05 33.37 -17.34
N THR A 513 14.29 34.37 -16.51
CA THR A 513 14.63 35.72 -16.93
C THR A 513 15.96 36.17 -16.33
N ALA A 514 16.74 36.94 -17.10
CA ALA A 514 17.93 37.62 -16.58
C ALA A 514 18.19 38.94 -17.31
N SER A 515 18.26 40.03 -16.55
CA SER A 515 18.75 41.33 -17.05
C SER A 515 20.28 41.28 -17.16
N SER A 516 20.80 41.15 -18.39
CA SER A 516 22.23 41.00 -18.68
C SER A 516 22.87 42.36 -18.98
N PRO A 517 23.81 42.85 -18.15
CA PRO A 517 24.67 43.98 -18.52
C PRO A 517 25.65 43.57 -19.63
N ALA A 518 25.95 44.52 -20.53
CA ALA A 518 26.90 44.32 -21.62
C ALA A 518 28.22 43.67 -21.14
N GLY A 519 28.52 42.48 -21.65
CA GLY A 519 29.79 41.78 -21.36
C GLY A 519 29.89 41.06 -20.01
N SER A 520 28.85 41.06 -19.17
CA SER A 520 28.79 40.30 -17.90
C SER A 520 28.00 39.00 -18.03
N ASP A 521 28.39 37.96 -17.30
CA ASP A 521 27.55 36.75 -17.18
C ASP A 521 26.49 36.95 -16.09
N VAL A 522 25.26 36.56 -16.38
CA VAL A 522 24.13 36.58 -15.44
C VAL A 522 23.44 35.22 -15.43
N LYS A 523 23.03 34.75 -14.25
CA LYS A 523 22.23 33.52 -14.13
C LYS A 523 20.79 33.78 -14.55
N LEU A 524 20.19 32.81 -15.21
CA LEU A 524 18.75 32.78 -15.48
C LEU A 524 18.03 32.17 -14.27
N ALA A 525 16.93 32.78 -13.86
CA ALA A 525 16.07 32.30 -12.79
C ALA A 525 14.61 32.63 -13.10
N ASP A 526 13.67 31.88 -12.54
CA ASP A 526 12.23 32.17 -12.65
C ASP A 526 11.81 33.36 -11.77
N ALA A 527 10.50 33.58 -11.67
CA ALA A 527 9.90 34.64 -10.86
C ALA A 527 10.19 34.50 -9.35
N ASP A 528 10.43 33.29 -8.84
CA ASP A 528 10.73 33.01 -7.43
C ASP A 528 12.25 32.95 -7.16
N GLY A 529 13.08 33.18 -8.20
CA GLY A 529 14.54 33.23 -8.12
C GLY A 529 15.23 31.87 -8.19
N ILE A 530 14.48 30.79 -8.42
CA ILE A 530 14.99 29.43 -8.57
C ILE A 530 15.68 29.33 -9.93
N SER A 531 16.90 28.82 -9.92
CA SER A 531 17.83 28.88 -11.08
C SER A 531 18.27 27.50 -11.57
N ILE A 532 17.96 26.46 -10.80
CA ILE A 532 18.45 25.10 -10.99
C ILE A 532 17.27 24.15 -11.17
N PHE A 533 17.34 23.37 -12.24
CA PHE A 533 16.42 22.28 -12.53
C PHE A 533 17.06 20.97 -12.08
N VAL A 534 16.38 20.13 -11.30
CA VAL A 534 16.96 18.90 -10.73
C VAL A 534 16.19 17.66 -11.19
N SER A 535 16.94 16.59 -11.46
CA SER A 535 16.43 15.31 -11.92
C SER A 535 15.50 14.65 -10.88
N ASP A 536 14.75 13.65 -11.30
CA ASP A 536 14.28 12.60 -10.39
C ASP A 536 15.45 11.96 -9.61
N PRO A 537 15.21 11.42 -8.39
CA PRO A 537 16.27 10.87 -7.56
C PRO A 537 16.74 9.53 -8.12
N VAL A 538 18.04 9.25 -8.00
CA VAL A 538 18.60 7.93 -8.32
C VAL A 538 17.91 6.86 -7.46
N PRO A 539 17.40 5.76 -8.05
CA PRO A 539 16.76 4.68 -7.31
C PRO A 539 17.64 4.06 -6.22
N ALA A 540 17.02 3.55 -5.16
CA ALA A 540 17.74 2.77 -4.15
C ALA A 540 18.39 1.53 -4.78
N GLY A 541 19.64 1.26 -4.42
CA GLY A 541 20.47 0.20 -5.01
C GLY A 541 21.34 0.66 -6.19
N GLU A 542 21.05 1.82 -6.81
CA GLU A 542 21.72 2.29 -8.02
C GLU A 542 22.67 3.46 -7.78
N GLN A 543 23.71 3.53 -8.61
CA GLN A 543 24.48 4.75 -8.83
C GLN A 543 24.57 4.98 -10.35
N TRP A 544 24.46 6.24 -10.77
CA TRP A 544 24.51 6.63 -12.19
C TRP A 544 25.83 7.35 -12.48
N ASP A 545 26.56 6.91 -13.50
CA ASP A 545 27.59 7.74 -14.15
C ASP A 545 26.92 8.60 -15.21
N ILE A 546 26.76 9.89 -14.91
CA ILE A 546 26.15 10.88 -15.82
C ILE A 546 27.17 11.47 -16.81
N GLY A 547 28.41 10.94 -16.83
CA GLY A 547 29.48 11.31 -17.73
C GLY A 547 29.22 10.89 -19.18
N SER A 548 28.59 11.78 -19.95
CA SER A 548 28.28 11.56 -21.36
C SER A 548 28.24 12.85 -22.18
N THR A 549 27.96 12.74 -23.47
CA THR A 549 27.58 13.88 -24.29
C THR A 549 26.14 14.28 -23.98
N TRP A 550 25.95 15.41 -23.29
CA TRP A 550 24.63 16.01 -23.06
C TRP A 550 24.32 16.99 -24.18
N THR A 551 23.13 16.92 -24.76
CA THR A 551 22.66 17.82 -25.81
C THR A 551 21.50 18.66 -25.29
N PHE A 552 21.71 19.97 -25.27
CA PHE A 552 20.75 20.94 -24.80
C PHE A 552 19.93 21.48 -25.98
N ASN A 553 18.61 21.49 -25.84
CA ASN A 553 17.67 22.03 -26.80
C ASN A 553 16.85 23.09 -26.06
N ILE A 554 17.29 24.34 -26.09
CA ILE A 554 16.79 25.39 -25.19
C ILE A 554 16.27 26.57 -26.02
N TYR A 555 15.07 27.05 -25.67
CA TYR A 555 14.40 28.14 -26.37
C TYR A 555 14.74 29.49 -25.72
N PHE A 556 15.43 30.37 -26.46
CA PHE A 556 15.84 31.69 -25.96
C PHE A 556 15.22 32.85 -26.74
N SER A 557 15.05 33.96 -26.02
CA SER A 557 14.50 35.22 -26.51
C SER A 557 15.20 36.41 -25.81
N SER A 558 15.14 37.63 -26.36
CA SER A 558 15.59 38.84 -25.65
C SER A 558 14.80 40.10 -25.99
N ASP A 559 14.84 41.06 -25.07
CA ASP A 559 14.40 42.45 -25.27
C ASP A 559 15.45 43.46 -24.75
N PRO A 560 16.02 44.33 -25.60
CA PRO A 560 15.93 44.31 -27.06
C PRO A 560 16.62 43.08 -27.67
N VAL A 561 16.50 42.89 -28.98
CA VAL A 561 17.28 41.89 -29.74
C VAL A 561 18.77 42.19 -29.60
N VAL A 562 19.54 41.20 -29.10
CA VAL A 562 21.00 41.30 -28.94
C VAL A 562 21.71 40.01 -29.29
N THR A 563 23.01 40.10 -29.60
CA THR A 563 23.88 38.94 -29.75
C THR A 563 24.22 38.31 -28.40
N MET A 564 23.89 37.04 -28.21
CA MET A 564 24.43 36.22 -27.13
C MET A 564 25.91 35.91 -27.43
N LYS A 565 26.80 36.36 -26.54
CA LYS A 565 28.26 36.17 -26.65
C LYS A 565 28.74 34.92 -25.91
N ARG A 566 28.02 34.51 -24.87
CA ARG A 566 28.35 33.34 -24.05
C ARG A 566 27.09 32.70 -23.49
N LEU A 567 27.10 31.38 -23.48
CA LEU A 567 26.15 30.54 -22.76
C LEU A 567 27.00 29.62 -21.88
N ILE A 568 26.71 29.59 -20.58
CA ILE A 568 27.40 28.74 -19.61
C ILE A 568 26.34 27.81 -19.05
N VAL A 569 26.64 26.52 -19.03
CA VAL A 569 25.83 25.53 -18.33
C VAL A 569 26.65 24.97 -17.18
N LYS A 570 26.03 24.85 -16.02
CA LYS A 570 26.62 24.20 -14.84
C LYS A 570 25.80 22.97 -14.49
N ILE A 571 26.48 21.90 -14.14
CA ILE A 571 25.89 20.64 -13.72
C ILE A 571 26.31 20.39 -12.26
N TYR A 572 25.32 20.07 -11.45
CA TYR A 572 25.43 19.88 -10.01
C TYR A 572 25.08 18.45 -9.61
N LYS A 573 25.67 17.99 -8.50
CA LYS A 573 25.13 16.92 -7.68
C LYS A 573 24.30 17.53 -6.58
N ILE A 574 23.10 17.03 -6.35
CA ILE A 574 22.23 17.43 -5.23
C ILE A 574 22.10 16.19 -4.34
N ASP A 575 22.53 16.27 -3.08
CA ASP A 575 22.33 15.17 -2.14
C ASP A 575 20.90 15.16 -1.55
N SER A 576 20.59 14.13 -0.74
CA SER A 576 19.29 13.98 -0.09
C SER A 576 18.94 15.09 0.91
N SER A 577 19.90 15.93 1.32
CA SER A 577 19.66 17.13 2.14
C SER A 577 19.32 18.38 1.31
N GLY A 578 19.44 18.29 -0.01
CA GLY A 578 19.31 19.43 -0.92
C GLY A 578 20.61 20.18 -1.16
N THR A 579 21.74 19.74 -0.60
CA THR A 579 23.02 20.44 -0.75
C THR A 579 23.59 20.22 -2.14
N LYS A 580 23.94 21.30 -2.84
CA LYS A 580 24.49 21.25 -4.20
C LYS A 580 26.02 21.29 -4.22
N THR A 581 26.62 20.40 -5.02
CA THR A 581 28.05 20.36 -5.34
C THR A 581 28.24 20.52 -6.85
N GLU A 582 29.05 21.47 -7.32
CA GLU A 582 29.31 21.63 -8.76
C GLU A 582 30.15 20.45 -9.27
N LEU A 583 29.64 19.70 -10.25
CA LEU A 583 30.32 18.57 -10.89
C LEU A 583 31.05 18.98 -12.15
N PHE A 584 30.44 19.86 -12.95
CA PHE A 584 30.94 20.26 -14.25
C PHE A 584 30.41 21.64 -14.64
N SER A 585 31.20 22.40 -15.41
CA SER A 585 30.72 23.61 -16.07
C SER A 585 31.36 23.77 -17.45
N ASP A 586 30.54 24.08 -18.45
CA ASP A 586 30.96 24.36 -19.82
C ASP A 586 30.66 25.83 -20.20
N THR A 587 31.45 26.37 -21.13
CA THR A 587 31.31 27.73 -21.65
C THR A 587 31.26 27.70 -23.18
N ASN A 588 30.05 27.73 -23.73
CA ASN A 588 29.83 27.83 -25.16
C ASN A 588 29.91 29.31 -25.63
N LYS A 589 30.62 29.55 -26.74
CA LYS A 589 30.72 30.86 -27.41
C LYS A 589 29.89 30.84 -28.68
N THR A 590 28.63 31.24 -28.57
CA THR A 590 27.64 31.16 -29.66
C THR A 590 27.75 32.30 -30.67
N ASN A 591 27.99 33.55 -30.23
CA ASN A 591 27.99 34.75 -31.08
C ASN A 591 26.72 34.86 -31.97
N GLN A 592 25.58 34.43 -31.44
CA GLN A 592 24.32 34.30 -32.18
C GLN A 592 23.30 35.32 -31.68
N ASP A 593 22.58 35.96 -32.58
CA ASP A 593 21.50 36.90 -32.25
C ASP A 593 20.29 36.16 -31.70
N LEU A 594 19.68 36.73 -30.66
CA LEU A 594 18.50 36.17 -30.00
C LEU A 594 17.22 36.61 -30.70
N THR A 595 16.16 35.80 -30.55
CA THR A 595 14.86 36.09 -31.14
C THR A 595 14.18 37.20 -30.34
N ALA A 596 13.42 38.07 -31.00
CA ALA A 596 12.72 39.18 -30.36
C ALA A 596 11.55 38.68 -29.49
N TYR A 597 11.55 39.06 -28.22
CA TYR A 597 10.45 38.80 -27.28
C TYR A 597 9.10 39.31 -27.85
N PRO A 598 7.98 38.55 -27.72
CA PRO A 598 7.80 37.30 -26.98
C PRO A 598 8.03 36.02 -27.81
N ASN A 599 8.78 36.07 -28.92
CA ASN A 599 9.05 34.88 -29.75
C ASN A 599 10.37 34.22 -29.34
N TYR A 600 10.42 32.89 -29.35
CA TYR A 600 11.58 32.12 -28.92
C TYR A 600 12.26 31.41 -30.09
N GLY A 601 13.60 31.41 -30.07
CA GLY A 601 14.43 30.66 -31.01
C GLY A 601 15.11 29.49 -30.33
N LEU A 602 15.07 28.31 -30.97
CA LEU A 602 15.76 27.12 -30.48
C LEU A 602 17.28 27.27 -30.64
N PHE A 603 18.00 27.18 -29.52
CA PHE A 603 19.44 26.93 -29.47
C PHE A 603 19.67 25.44 -29.21
N ASN A 604 20.52 24.83 -30.04
CA ASN A 604 20.97 23.46 -29.89
C ASN A 604 22.50 23.43 -29.77
N TRP A 605 23.02 22.77 -28.73
CA TRP A 605 24.46 22.48 -28.59
C TRP A 605 24.67 21.24 -27.71
N SER A 606 25.88 20.69 -27.75
CA SER A 606 26.26 19.57 -26.90
C SER A 606 27.50 19.90 -26.07
N VAL A 607 27.58 19.33 -24.86
CA VAL A 607 28.76 19.38 -23.98
C VAL A 607 29.15 17.95 -23.61
N ASN A 608 30.43 17.71 -23.32
CA ASN A 608 30.91 16.39 -22.89
C ASN A 608 31.20 16.43 -21.39
N VAL A 609 30.30 15.86 -20.59
CA VAL A 609 30.52 15.64 -19.16
C VAL A 609 31.52 14.49 -18.99
N PRO A 610 32.58 14.63 -18.17
CA PRO A 610 33.58 13.57 -18.02
C PRO A 610 32.99 12.25 -17.52
N THR A 611 33.41 11.13 -18.13
CA THR A 611 33.12 9.78 -17.62
C THR A 611 33.69 9.59 -16.21
N GLY A 612 32.96 8.89 -15.34
CA GLY A 612 33.25 8.79 -13.91
C GLY A 612 32.58 9.88 -13.06
N THR A 613 31.58 10.58 -13.60
CA THR A 613 30.80 11.57 -12.86
C THR A 613 29.64 10.85 -12.15
N ILE A 614 29.92 10.31 -10.96
CA ILE A 614 28.99 9.44 -10.23
C ILE A 614 28.03 10.24 -9.34
N ILE A 615 26.75 9.89 -9.41
CA ILE A 615 25.72 10.23 -8.41
C ILE A 615 25.14 8.93 -7.83
N GLY A 616 24.98 8.87 -6.51
CA GLY A 616 24.54 7.69 -5.75
C GLY A 616 23.05 7.68 -5.43
N PRO A 617 22.57 6.66 -4.68
CA PRO A 617 21.16 6.52 -4.31
C PRO A 617 20.60 7.78 -3.66
N GLU A 618 19.38 8.17 -4.07
CA GLU A 618 18.63 9.35 -3.60
C GLU A 618 19.26 10.72 -3.93
N GLU A 619 20.48 10.76 -4.47
CA GLU A 619 21.06 11.95 -5.06
C GLU A 619 20.38 12.27 -6.41
N ARG A 620 20.51 13.52 -6.86
CA ARG A 620 19.99 14.02 -8.15
C ARG A 620 21.09 14.75 -8.90
N PHE A 621 20.97 14.87 -10.21
CA PHE A 621 21.73 15.88 -10.95
C PHE A 621 20.93 17.17 -11.08
N GLY A 622 21.60 18.33 -11.07
CA GLY A 622 21.01 19.65 -11.23
C GLY A 622 21.64 20.43 -12.38
N VAL A 623 20.89 21.32 -13.04
CA VAL A 623 21.36 22.12 -14.18
C VAL A 623 21.04 23.59 -13.99
N GLU A 624 22.03 24.46 -14.15
CA GLU A 624 21.91 25.93 -14.06
C GLU A 624 22.39 26.59 -15.36
N PHE A 625 21.68 27.61 -15.84
CA PHE A 625 22.01 28.33 -17.08
C PHE A 625 22.44 29.78 -16.79
N TRP A 626 23.54 30.22 -17.40
CA TRP A 626 23.98 31.62 -17.39
C TRP A 626 24.24 32.12 -18.79
N VAL A 627 24.00 33.41 -19.02
CA VAL A 627 24.14 34.06 -20.33
C VAL A 627 24.97 35.33 -20.24
N ARG A 628 25.65 35.68 -21.34
CA ARG A 628 26.34 36.97 -21.52
C ARG A 628 25.94 37.55 -22.87
N THR A 629 25.45 38.78 -22.86
CA THR A 629 25.05 39.54 -24.04
C THR A 629 26.16 40.50 -24.51
N ALA A 630 26.09 40.94 -25.76
CA ALA A 630 26.97 41.96 -26.31
C ALA A 630 26.69 43.35 -25.72
N ASP A 631 25.41 43.67 -25.64
CA ASP A 631 24.81 44.96 -25.23
C ASP A 631 23.73 44.69 -24.18
N PRO A 632 23.31 45.67 -23.38
CA PRO A 632 22.38 45.43 -22.28
C PRO A 632 21.00 44.97 -22.78
N ALA A 633 20.51 43.84 -22.29
CA ALA A 633 19.17 43.32 -22.60
C ALA A 633 18.67 42.37 -21.51
N THR A 634 17.34 42.20 -21.46
CA THR A 634 16.72 41.09 -20.74
C THR A 634 16.71 39.85 -21.63
N VAL A 635 17.22 38.73 -21.13
CA VAL A 635 17.21 37.42 -21.81
C VAL A 635 16.19 36.52 -21.13
N TYR A 636 15.42 35.80 -21.94
CA TYR A 636 14.38 34.86 -21.51
C TYR A 636 14.70 33.45 -22.01
N LEU A 637 14.49 32.45 -21.19
CA LEU A 637 14.49 31.02 -21.54
C LEU A 637 13.06 30.49 -21.38
N GLY A 638 12.41 30.10 -22.47
CA GLY A 638 11.04 29.58 -22.47
C GLY A 638 11.00 28.07 -22.25
N PHE A 639 10.09 27.58 -21.39
CA PHE A 639 9.92 26.17 -21.06
C PHE A 639 8.46 25.82 -20.68
N ASP A 640 8.22 24.54 -20.38
CA ASP A 640 6.93 23.97 -19.94
C ASP A 640 5.72 24.05 -20.91
N THR A 641 5.97 24.34 -22.21
CA THR A 641 4.97 24.19 -23.29
C THR A 641 5.41 23.19 -24.36
N SER A 642 4.45 22.75 -25.19
CA SER A 642 4.73 21.95 -26.39
C SER A 642 5.50 22.70 -27.49
N SER A 643 5.40 24.04 -27.53
CA SER A 643 6.04 24.91 -28.53
C SER A 643 7.46 25.35 -28.12
N GLU A 644 7.66 25.65 -26.85
CA GLU A 644 8.94 26.05 -26.25
C GLU A 644 9.45 24.92 -25.34
N ASN A 645 9.54 23.70 -25.86
CA ASN A 645 9.87 22.49 -25.08
C ASN A 645 11.37 22.37 -24.75
N SER A 646 11.90 23.33 -23.99
CA SER A 646 13.28 23.31 -23.50
C SER A 646 13.58 22.03 -22.73
N ARG A 647 14.61 21.31 -23.18
CA ARG A 647 14.92 19.94 -22.74
C ARG A 647 16.40 19.59 -22.91
N ILE A 648 16.79 18.51 -22.26
CA ILE A 648 18.14 17.99 -22.19
C ILE A 648 18.12 16.52 -22.62
N ASP A 649 18.83 16.20 -23.69
CA ASP A 649 19.04 14.83 -24.15
C ASP A 649 20.41 14.35 -23.62
N LEU A 650 20.41 13.47 -22.63
CA LEU A 650 21.63 12.92 -22.01
C LEU A 650 21.66 11.39 -22.06
N ALA A 651 22.83 10.81 -21.80
CA ALA A 651 22.98 9.40 -21.49
C ALA A 651 23.63 9.24 -20.11
N TYR A 652 23.35 8.13 -19.44
CA TYR A 652 24.07 7.73 -18.24
C TYR A 652 24.16 6.20 -18.17
N THR A 653 25.14 5.70 -17.45
CA THR A 653 25.26 4.25 -17.19
C THR A 653 24.90 3.96 -15.74
N ILE A 654 24.04 2.96 -15.56
CA ILE A 654 23.60 2.49 -14.24
C ILE A 654 24.60 1.42 -13.78
N SER A 655 24.99 1.49 -12.51
CA SER A 655 25.75 0.43 -11.83
C SER A 655 25.27 0.26 -10.41
N THR A 656 25.65 -0.85 -9.77
CA THR A 656 25.30 -1.15 -8.38
C THR A 656 25.98 -0.17 -7.43
N ALA A 657 25.21 0.51 -6.57
CA ALA A 657 25.77 1.44 -5.60
C ALA A 657 26.60 0.73 -4.50
N PRO A 658 27.66 1.38 -3.98
CA PRO A 658 28.30 0.94 -2.74
C PRO A 658 27.29 0.97 -1.59
N GLY A 659 27.48 0.10 -0.60
CA GLY A 659 26.66 0.08 0.62
C GLY A 659 26.67 1.44 1.32
N ASN A 660 25.47 1.97 1.57
CA ASN A 660 25.24 3.34 2.03
C ASN A 660 24.13 3.30 3.07
N ILE A 661 24.41 3.80 4.28
CA ILE A 661 23.53 3.69 5.44
C ILE A 661 22.97 5.04 5.88
N ARG A 662 21.71 5.03 6.29
CA ARG A 662 20.99 6.18 6.84
C ARG A 662 20.19 5.82 8.08
N GLU A 663 19.96 6.82 8.93
CA GLU A 663 19.09 6.73 10.11
C GLU A 663 17.70 7.28 9.76
N ALA A 664 16.66 6.47 9.95
CA ALA A 664 15.28 6.80 9.53
C ALA A 664 14.38 7.18 10.72
N HIS A 665 14.39 6.35 11.77
CA HIS A 665 13.48 6.47 12.90
C HIS A 665 14.22 6.23 14.22
N TYR A 666 13.70 6.76 15.32
CA TYR A 666 14.17 6.45 16.67
C TYR A 666 13.04 6.08 17.64
N ARG A 667 13.40 5.44 18.76
CA ARG A 667 12.49 5.21 19.89
C ARG A 667 13.26 5.04 21.21
N ILE A 668 12.67 5.48 22.32
CA ILE A 668 13.27 5.42 23.65
C ILE A 668 12.46 4.49 24.58
N GLY A 669 13.13 3.59 25.27
CA GLY A 669 12.50 2.59 26.14
C GLY A 669 13.17 2.42 27.50
N GLN A 670 12.53 1.62 28.35
CA GLN A 670 13.02 1.21 29.66
C GLN A 670 14.03 0.06 29.51
N ASP A 671 14.96 -0.06 30.46
CA ASP A 671 15.90 -1.20 30.53
C ASP A 671 15.15 -2.49 30.89
N THR A 672 14.64 -3.15 29.85
CA THR A 672 13.80 -4.36 29.88
C THR A 672 14.28 -5.35 28.80
N PRO A 673 13.91 -6.66 28.87
CA PRO A 673 14.40 -7.64 27.90
C PRO A 673 13.98 -7.30 26.47
N LEU A 674 14.88 -7.52 25.50
CA LEU A 674 14.71 -7.13 24.09
C LEU A 674 13.37 -7.59 23.48
N SER A 675 12.95 -8.81 23.81
CA SER A 675 11.70 -9.44 23.33
C SER A 675 10.42 -8.97 24.03
N SER A 676 10.53 -8.05 24.99
CA SER A 676 9.41 -7.55 25.80
C SER A 676 9.54 -6.05 26.13
N MET A 677 10.24 -5.32 25.26
CA MET A 677 10.58 -3.91 25.45
C MET A 677 9.40 -3.04 25.87
N GLN A 678 9.56 -2.34 27.00
CA GLN A 678 8.63 -1.32 27.45
C GLN A 678 9.08 0.05 26.95
N TRP A 679 8.27 0.69 26.12
CA TRP A 679 8.58 1.99 25.51
C TRP A 679 8.08 3.14 26.37
N TYR A 680 8.85 4.22 26.47
CA TYR A 680 8.36 5.44 27.12
C TYR A 680 7.32 6.15 26.25
N GLU A 681 7.55 6.19 24.94
CA GLU A 681 6.73 6.92 23.97
C GLU A 681 6.56 6.11 22.66
N ALA A 682 5.85 6.68 21.68
CA ALA A 682 5.78 6.15 20.32
C ALA A 682 7.10 6.40 19.54
N THR A 683 7.21 5.82 18.34
CA THR A 683 8.31 6.08 17.40
C THR A 683 8.39 7.57 17.06
N ASP A 684 9.61 8.09 16.87
CA ASP A 684 9.94 9.50 16.58
C ASP A 684 9.31 10.53 17.55
N THR A 685 8.91 10.06 18.73
CA THR A 685 8.33 10.91 19.78
C THR A 685 9.41 11.22 20.81
N LYS A 686 9.54 12.50 21.18
CA LYS A 686 10.52 12.93 22.19
C LYS A 686 10.13 12.40 23.56
N THR A 687 11.09 11.87 24.30
CA THR A 687 10.81 11.32 25.64
C THR A 687 10.80 12.41 26.69
N ARG A 688 9.66 12.56 27.36
CA ARG A 688 9.38 13.67 28.29
C ARG A 688 10.43 13.82 29.38
N GLY A 689 10.94 12.72 29.96
CA GLY A 689 12.13 12.77 30.80
C GLY A 689 12.71 11.43 31.29
N ILE A 690 14.03 11.40 31.40
CA ILE A 690 14.85 10.30 31.92
C ILE A 690 15.41 10.68 33.29
N ARG A 691 15.44 9.75 34.26
CA ARG A 691 16.06 9.97 35.58
C ARG A 691 17.57 9.75 35.53
N ARG A 692 18.31 10.49 36.35
CA ARG A 692 19.74 10.21 36.56
C ARG A 692 19.91 8.85 37.23
N ASN A 693 21.08 8.25 37.03
CA ASN A 693 21.46 6.95 37.59
C ASN A 693 20.49 5.78 37.25
N THR A 694 19.66 5.96 36.23
CA THR A 694 18.67 4.98 35.75
C THR A 694 18.98 4.64 34.29
N ASN A 695 19.01 3.35 33.97
CA ASN A 695 19.23 2.88 32.60
C ASN A 695 18.00 3.16 31.72
N PHE A 696 18.24 3.55 30.47
CA PHE A 696 17.25 3.67 29.42
C PHE A 696 17.82 3.15 28.10
N ARG A 697 16.92 2.79 27.19
CA ARG A 697 17.24 2.23 25.87
C ARG A 697 17.03 3.30 24.81
N VAL A 698 18.02 3.50 23.94
CA VAL A 698 17.88 4.34 22.74
C VAL A 698 18.01 3.42 21.54
N ARG A 699 16.93 3.30 20.74
CA ARG A 699 16.88 2.45 19.55
C ARG A 699 16.70 3.30 18.30
N PHE A 700 17.38 2.91 17.23
CA PHE A 700 17.32 3.54 15.92
C PHE A 700 17.02 2.51 14.84
N GLN A 701 16.32 2.92 13.80
CA GLN A 701 16.17 2.13 12.57
C GLN A 701 17.15 2.63 11.52
N VAL A 702 17.97 1.72 10.99
CA VAL A 702 19.00 1.98 9.99
C VAL A 702 18.67 1.21 8.72
N TYR A 703 18.77 1.85 7.56
CA TYR A 703 18.55 1.24 6.25
C TYR A 703 19.79 1.37 5.37
N ASN A 704 20.09 0.32 4.58
CA ASN A 704 21.09 0.36 3.52
C ASN A 704 20.42 0.65 2.17
N ASN A 705 20.53 1.89 1.68
CA ASN A 705 20.02 2.30 0.35
C ASN A 705 21.01 1.99 -0.79
N GLY A 706 22.20 1.45 -0.48
CA GLY A 706 23.16 0.96 -1.44
C GLY A 706 22.80 -0.39 -2.05
N GLY A 707 23.41 -0.71 -3.21
CA GLY A 707 23.21 -1.96 -3.94
C GLY A 707 24.15 -3.10 -3.50
N THR A 708 25.01 -2.85 -2.53
CA THR A 708 25.92 -3.83 -1.91
C THR A 708 25.82 -3.76 -0.39
N ALA A 709 26.19 -4.84 0.30
CA ALA A 709 26.17 -4.88 1.75
C ALA A 709 27.15 -3.86 2.35
N LYS A 710 26.71 -3.09 3.36
CA LYS A 710 27.54 -2.11 4.09
C LYS A 710 28.02 -2.72 5.39
N SER A 711 29.35 -2.88 5.54
CA SER A 711 29.96 -3.09 6.85
C SER A 711 30.28 -1.75 7.52
N TRP A 712 29.93 -1.63 8.80
CA TRP A 712 30.08 -0.41 9.58
C TRP A 712 30.22 -0.71 11.07
N LEU A 713 30.80 0.21 11.83
CA LEU A 713 30.97 0.10 13.29
C LEU A 713 30.03 1.09 14.00
N PRO A 714 28.96 0.61 14.65
CA PRO A 714 28.03 1.49 15.34
C PRO A 714 28.70 2.28 16.46
N GLN A 715 28.52 3.60 16.44
CA GLN A 715 28.87 4.49 17.53
C GLN A 715 27.68 5.40 17.84
N LEU A 716 27.36 5.54 19.13
CA LEU A 716 26.35 6.47 19.61
C LEU A 716 27.01 7.82 19.91
N GLU A 717 26.42 8.90 19.41
CA GLU A 717 26.80 10.27 19.74
C GLU A 717 25.64 11.02 20.40
N TYR A 718 25.97 12.02 21.23
CA TYR A 718 25.01 12.92 21.86
C TYR A 718 25.33 14.39 21.53
N LEU A 719 24.33 15.25 21.66
CA LEU A 719 24.40 16.70 21.49
C LEU A 719 23.56 17.36 22.58
N SER A 720 24.15 18.31 23.31
CA SER A 720 23.43 19.28 24.16
C SER A 720 22.98 20.50 23.34
N SER A 721 21.93 21.20 23.77
CA SER A 721 21.43 22.41 23.11
C SER A 721 22.55 23.44 22.91
N GLY A 722 22.80 23.84 21.65
CA GLY A 722 23.90 24.75 21.27
C GLY A 722 25.32 24.17 21.27
N GLY A 723 25.50 22.87 21.49
CA GLY A 723 26.81 22.21 21.56
C GLY A 723 27.33 21.63 20.24
N THR A 724 28.28 20.69 20.34
CA THR A 724 28.80 19.86 19.23
C THR A 724 28.56 18.38 19.49
N TRP A 725 28.31 17.60 18.43
CA TRP A 725 28.17 16.15 18.54
C TRP A 725 29.41 15.51 19.17
N THR A 726 29.19 14.66 20.17
CA THR A 726 30.23 14.04 21.00
C THR A 726 29.90 12.56 21.20
N ALA A 727 30.87 11.66 21.07
CA ALA A 727 30.65 10.23 21.29
C ALA A 727 30.22 9.95 22.75
N VAL A 728 29.22 9.09 22.94
CA VAL A 728 28.80 8.64 24.27
C VAL A 728 29.86 7.64 24.79
N PRO A 729 30.57 7.94 25.90
CA PRO A 729 31.60 7.03 26.43
C PRO A 729 30.97 5.76 27.01
N THR A 730 31.75 4.66 27.10
CA THR A 730 31.31 3.40 27.73
C THR A 730 31.44 3.36 29.26
N THR A 731 31.89 4.46 29.87
CA THR A 731 32.08 4.58 31.32
C THR A 731 31.63 5.95 31.80
N SER A 732 30.97 6.02 32.96
CA SER A 732 30.61 7.30 33.57
C SER A 732 31.83 8.17 33.86
N GLY A 733 31.77 9.44 33.49
CA GLY A 733 32.87 10.39 33.57
C GLY A 733 32.39 11.83 33.71
N THR A 734 32.98 12.75 32.96
CA THR A 734 32.57 14.16 32.88
C THR A 734 31.41 14.41 31.93
N ASP A 735 31.20 13.52 30.95
CA ASP A 735 30.08 13.59 30.01
C ASP A 735 28.74 13.32 30.72
N PRO A 736 27.62 13.90 30.26
CA PRO A 736 26.30 13.72 30.86
C PRO A 736 25.76 12.28 30.73
N PHE A 737 26.14 11.57 29.67
CA PHE A 737 25.71 10.20 29.40
C PHE A 737 26.88 9.27 29.28
N PHE A 738 26.63 7.99 29.56
CA PHE A 738 27.52 6.89 29.21
C PHE A 738 26.68 5.67 28.80
N ILE A 739 27.26 4.81 27.95
CA ILE A 739 26.69 3.52 27.63
C ILE A 739 26.92 2.63 28.86
N ALA A 740 25.83 2.17 29.48
CA ALA A 740 25.84 1.57 30.81
C ALA A 740 25.70 0.03 30.74
N PRO A 741 26.22 -0.71 31.73
CA PRO A 741 25.98 -2.14 31.83
C PRO A 741 24.52 -2.43 32.20
N THR A 742 24.01 -3.57 31.76
CA THR A 742 22.66 -4.07 32.07
C THR A 742 22.67 -5.58 32.26
N SER A 743 21.58 -6.11 32.82
CA SER A 743 21.34 -7.54 32.99
C SER A 743 20.25 -8.08 32.05
N GLN A 744 19.70 -7.23 31.17
CA GLN A 744 18.58 -7.58 30.28
C GLN A 744 19.01 -8.27 28.98
N PHE A 745 20.26 -8.08 28.56
CA PHE A 745 20.92 -8.70 27.40
C PHE A 745 22.45 -8.53 27.54
N ASN A 746 23.23 -9.24 26.73
CA ASN A 746 24.70 -9.15 26.64
C ASN A 746 25.13 -8.29 25.43
N ASN A 747 26.29 -7.66 25.48
CA ASN A 747 26.78 -6.84 24.38
C ASN A 747 26.85 -7.59 23.04
N GLY A 748 26.16 -7.07 22.03
CA GLY A 748 26.05 -7.67 20.70
C GLY A 748 24.91 -8.71 20.56
N ASP A 749 24.08 -8.89 21.58
CA ASP A 749 22.89 -9.75 21.49
C ASP A 749 21.94 -9.27 20.37
N THR A 750 21.34 -10.24 19.69
CA THR A 750 20.52 -10.00 18.50
C THR A 750 19.09 -9.56 18.88
N ILE A 751 18.63 -8.49 18.25
CA ILE A 751 17.23 -8.06 18.25
C ILE A 751 16.53 -8.82 17.11
N ALA A 752 15.58 -9.70 17.43
CA ALA A 752 14.84 -10.43 16.40
C ALA A 752 13.98 -9.46 15.56
N THR A 753 13.77 -9.76 14.28
CA THR A 753 12.96 -8.93 13.38
C THR A 753 11.48 -8.88 13.77
N THR A 754 11.01 -9.82 14.60
CA THR A 754 9.69 -9.80 15.25
C THR A 754 9.61 -8.80 16.40
N ASP A 755 10.75 -8.43 16.98
CA ASP A 755 10.87 -7.55 18.15
C ASP A 755 11.25 -6.12 17.73
N PHE A 756 11.11 -5.84 16.42
CA PHE A 756 11.31 -4.53 15.82
C PHE A 756 10.19 -3.57 16.23
N ALA A 757 10.58 -2.40 16.72
CA ALA A 757 9.70 -1.50 17.45
C ALA A 757 9.51 -0.12 16.79
N LEU A 758 10.20 0.13 15.68
CA LEU A 758 10.14 1.39 14.93
C LEU A 758 9.29 1.30 13.66
N GLY A 759 8.69 0.14 13.39
CA GLY A 759 7.79 -0.10 12.25
C GLY A 759 8.49 -0.74 11.05
N THR A 760 7.75 -0.90 9.96
CA THR A 760 8.28 -1.46 8.71
C THR A 760 9.17 -0.43 8.01
N GLY A 761 10.48 -0.63 8.08
CA GLY A 761 11.43 0.13 7.28
C GLY A 761 11.33 -0.20 5.78
N THR A 762 12.07 0.55 4.97
CA THR A 762 12.23 0.22 3.55
C THR A 762 13.06 -1.06 3.39
N GLY A 763 12.62 -2.00 2.54
CA GLY A 763 13.41 -3.19 2.20
C GLY A 763 13.20 -4.41 3.11
N ILE A 764 14.20 -5.30 3.16
CA ILE A 764 14.13 -6.56 3.92
C ILE A 764 14.59 -6.34 5.36
N ALA A 765 13.84 -6.84 6.35
CA ALA A 765 14.25 -6.80 7.74
C ALA A 765 15.41 -7.78 8.01
N GLN A 766 16.57 -7.26 8.41
CA GLN A 766 17.72 -8.04 8.89
C GLN A 766 17.86 -7.84 10.40
N ALA A 767 18.09 -8.91 11.15
CA ALA A 767 18.14 -8.88 12.62
C ALA A 767 19.08 -7.80 13.18
N GLY A 768 18.63 -7.14 14.25
CA GLY A 768 19.28 -6.00 14.88
C GLY A 768 20.26 -6.36 15.97
N TYR A 769 20.87 -5.36 16.59
CA TYR A 769 21.91 -5.56 17.61
C TYR A 769 21.76 -4.59 18.79
N ALA A 770 21.99 -5.13 19.99
CA ALA A 770 21.91 -4.41 21.26
C ALA A 770 23.30 -4.28 21.92
N TYR A 771 23.67 -3.07 22.35
CA TYR A 771 24.98 -2.77 22.95
C TYR A 771 24.86 -2.22 24.39
N ASP A 772 25.90 -2.50 25.20
CA ASP A 772 26.04 -2.09 26.60
C ASP A 772 27.38 -1.34 26.84
N ALA A 773 27.87 -1.27 28.08
CA ALA A 773 29.17 -0.67 28.43
C ALA A 773 30.42 -1.32 27.76
N SER A 774 30.27 -2.31 26.89
CA SER A 774 31.35 -2.82 26.05
C SER A 774 31.33 -2.16 24.66
N PRO A 775 32.48 -1.84 24.05
CA PRO A 775 32.50 -1.27 22.70
C PRO A 775 31.75 -2.16 21.68
N PRO A 776 30.98 -1.55 20.75
CA PRO A 776 30.36 -2.28 19.65
C PRO A 776 31.38 -3.01 18.78
N SER A 777 30.90 -4.03 18.07
CA SER A 777 31.64 -4.70 17.00
C SER A 777 31.09 -4.28 15.64
N ALA A 778 31.91 -4.40 14.59
CA ALA A 778 31.47 -4.08 13.24
C ALA A 778 30.39 -5.08 12.79
N ILE A 779 29.30 -4.56 12.25
CA ILE A 779 28.18 -5.32 11.71
C ILE A 779 28.07 -5.10 10.20
N SER A 780 27.32 -5.97 9.51
CA SER A 780 26.98 -5.78 8.10
C SER A 780 25.48 -5.69 7.93
N LEU A 781 25.03 -4.78 7.07
CA LEU A 781 23.65 -4.67 6.63
C LEU A 781 23.59 -4.94 5.12
N ASP A 782 22.80 -5.93 4.71
CA ASP A 782 22.66 -6.32 3.31
C ASP A 782 22.08 -5.19 2.44
N ALA A 783 22.27 -5.30 1.11
CA ALA A 783 21.73 -4.33 0.16
C ALA A 783 20.19 -4.32 0.19
N GLY A 784 19.57 -3.14 0.23
CA GLY A 784 18.11 -3.03 0.28
C GLY A 784 17.50 -3.64 1.55
N SER A 785 18.25 -3.67 2.66
CA SER A 785 17.81 -4.19 3.96
C SER A 785 17.82 -3.12 5.04
N TYR A 786 16.94 -3.26 6.04
CA TYR A 786 16.89 -2.42 7.22
C TYR A 786 17.06 -3.24 8.50
N THR A 787 17.53 -2.58 9.56
CA THR A 787 17.79 -3.19 10.87
C THR A 787 17.51 -2.20 12.00
N GLU A 788 17.48 -2.68 13.24
CA GLU A 788 17.38 -1.83 14.42
C GLU A 788 18.62 -1.97 15.31
N ILE A 789 19.17 -0.84 15.77
CA ILE A 789 20.35 -0.79 16.63
C ILE A 789 19.98 -0.12 17.95
N GLU A 790 20.31 -0.75 19.08
CA GLU A 790 19.91 -0.28 20.40
C GLU A 790 21.09 -0.16 21.38
N PHE A 791 21.14 0.94 22.13
CA PHE A 791 22.16 1.19 23.15
C PHE A 791 21.54 1.31 24.54
N ASN A 792 22.21 0.76 25.56
CA ASN A 792 21.82 0.97 26.97
C ASN A 792 22.55 2.20 27.48
N VAL A 793 21.83 3.24 27.82
CA VAL A 793 22.41 4.54 28.20
C VAL A 793 21.99 4.88 29.62
N GLN A 794 22.84 5.59 30.36
CA GLN A 794 22.51 6.14 31.66
C GLN A 794 22.95 7.61 31.74
N ALA A 795 22.05 8.46 32.27
CA ALA A 795 22.36 9.85 32.59
C ALA A 795 23.04 9.92 33.98
N ASN A 796 24.12 10.69 34.11
CA ASN A 796 24.83 10.86 35.39
C ASN A 796 24.63 12.27 36.00
N ALA A 797 25.42 12.61 37.02
CA ALA A 797 25.32 13.89 37.73
C ALA A 797 25.58 15.13 36.85
N ASN A 798 26.27 14.99 35.72
CA ASN A 798 26.58 16.08 34.79
C ASN A 798 25.43 16.34 33.79
N ALA A 799 24.46 15.44 33.68
CA ALA A 799 23.31 15.60 32.78
C ALA A 799 22.29 16.59 33.37
N GLU A 800 22.44 17.87 33.01
CA GLU A 800 21.59 18.97 33.50
C GLU A 800 20.09 18.68 33.45
N TYR A 801 19.39 18.96 34.55
CA TYR A 801 17.94 18.78 34.64
C TYR A 801 17.21 19.76 33.72
N TYR A 802 16.16 19.29 33.06
CA TYR A 802 15.33 20.03 32.10
C TYR A 802 16.07 20.52 30.84
N THR A 803 17.34 20.15 30.65
CA THR A 803 18.08 20.34 29.40
C THR A 803 17.72 19.24 28.41
N ALA A 804 17.48 19.61 27.15
CA ALA A 804 17.25 18.68 26.06
C ALA A 804 18.57 18.16 25.50
N TYR A 805 18.62 16.85 25.23
CA TYR A 805 19.76 16.17 24.62
C TYR A 805 19.28 15.31 23.46
N SER A 806 20.00 15.35 22.35
CA SER A 806 19.71 14.55 21.16
C SER A 806 20.79 13.51 20.90
N PHE A 807 20.43 12.33 20.41
CA PHE A 807 21.35 11.27 20.02
C PHE A 807 21.23 10.92 18.52
N ARG A 808 22.31 10.36 17.96
CA ARG A 808 22.41 9.82 16.60
C ARG A 808 23.41 8.66 16.54
N LEU A 809 23.37 7.87 15.47
CA LEU A 809 24.38 6.87 15.15
C LEU A 809 25.42 7.37 14.14
N THR A 810 26.65 6.88 14.24
CA THR A 810 27.73 7.11 13.27
C THR A 810 28.48 5.81 12.95
N ASP A 811 29.19 5.79 11.83
CA ASP A 811 30.15 4.73 11.46
C ASP A 811 31.53 5.13 12.00
N ALA A 812 31.83 4.71 13.23
CA ALA A 812 33.06 5.08 13.96
C ALA A 812 33.35 6.60 14.01
N GLY A 813 32.32 7.44 14.19
CA GLY A 813 32.43 8.90 14.19
C GLY A 813 32.24 9.55 12.81
N THR A 814 32.13 8.75 11.75
CA THR A 814 31.73 9.23 10.42
C THR A 814 30.20 9.33 10.37
N ALA A 815 29.68 10.53 10.13
CA ALA A 815 28.24 10.73 9.97
C ALA A 815 27.68 9.91 8.80
N PHE A 816 26.47 9.40 8.96
CA PHE A 816 25.70 8.78 7.89
C PHE A 816 25.32 9.79 6.81
N ASN A 817 24.96 9.29 5.62
CA ASN A 817 24.57 10.11 4.49
C ASN A 817 23.31 10.96 4.75
N SER A 818 22.41 10.50 5.62
CA SER A 818 21.24 11.27 6.07
C SER A 818 20.71 10.81 7.42
N TYR A 819 20.12 11.75 8.16
CA TYR A 819 19.36 11.54 9.39
C TYR A 819 17.97 12.13 9.18
N ALA A 820 16.92 11.32 9.21
CA ALA A 820 15.55 11.81 9.07
C ALA A 820 15.00 12.38 10.40
N ASN A 821 15.39 11.79 11.53
CA ASN A 821 15.01 12.20 12.87
C ASN A 821 16.23 12.10 13.81
N TYR A 822 16.21 12.82 14.94
CA TYR A 822 17.20 12.69 16.01
C TYR A 822 16.53 12.29 17.31
N ALA A 823 17.14 11.37 18.05
CA ALA A 823 16.56 10.82 19.27
C ALA A 823 16.67 11.81 20.44
N THR A 824 15.62 12.59 20.73
CA THR A 824 15.65 13.62 21.78
C THR A 824 15.01 13.17 23.11
N ILE A 825 15.69 13.45 24.22
CA ILE A 825 15.21 13.29 25.60
C ILE A 825 15.40 14.57 26.41
N SER A 826 14.74 14.66 27.58
CA SER A 826 15.16 15.56 28.67
C SER A 826 15.59 14.74 29.91
N VAL A 827 16.24 15.37 30.88
CA VAL A 827 16.59 14.74 32.17
C VAL A 827 15.74 15.33 33.30
N TRP A 828 15.07 14.48 34.07
CA TRP A 828 14.17 14.87 35.17
C TRP A 828 14.80 14.65 36.54
N GLU A 829 14.28 15.39 37.53
CA GLU A 829 14.61 15.20 38.94
C GLU A 829 14.10 13.84 39.46
N ASP A 830 14.84 13.29 40.42
CA ASP A 830 14.44 12.09 41.14
C ASP A 830 13.27 12.38 42.09
N ASP A 831 12.30 11.47 42.21
CA ASP A 831 11.20 11.62 43.18
C ASP A 831 11.79 11.68 44.60
N ASN A 832 11.44 12.71 45.37
CA ASN A 832 11.80 12.78 46.79
C ASN A 832 10.66 12.20 47.67
N PRO A 833 10.76 10.94 48.16
CA PRO A 833 9.73 10.33 49.00
C PRO A 833 9.60 10.98 50.40
N PHE A 834 10.50 11.90 50.76
CA PHE A 834 10.43 12.70 51.98
C PHE A 834 9.75 14.06 51.76
N SER A 835 9.40 14.41 50.51
CA SER A 835 8.69 15.65 50.18
C SER A 835 7.31 15.71 50.85
N PRO A 836 6.89 16.84 51.45
CA PRO A 836 5.55 16.99 52.01
C PRO A 836 4.45 16.96 50.92
N HIS A 837 4.80 17.12 49.65
CA HIS A 837 3.86 17.04 48.52
C HIS A 837 3.85 15.66 47.81
N TYR A 838 4.56 14.67 48.35
CA TYR A 838 4.52 13.30 47.81
C TYR A 838 3.10 12.70 47.94
N ASN A 839 2.75 11.78 47.04
CA ASN A 839 1.43 11.15 47.04
C ASN A 839 1.30 10.12 48.18
N PHE A 840 0.99 10.61 49.38
CA PHE A 840 0.82 9.79 50.58
C PHE A 840 -0.56 9.13 50.68
N ALA A 841 -0.62 8.00 51.39
CA ALA A 841 -1.89 7.44 51.84
C ALA A 841 -2.53 8.32 52.94
N THR A 842 -3.85 8.26 53.06
CA THR A 842 -4.67 9.11 53.93
C THR A 842 -4.48 8.88 55.44
N ASP A 843 -3.71 7.86 55.80
CA ASP A 843 -3.39 7.44 57.17
C ASP A 843 -1.96 7.83 57.61
N THR A 844 -1.18 8.51 56.75
CA THR A 844 0.18 8.91 57.10
C THR A 844 0.22 10.14 58.02
N ASP A 845 1.14 10.12 59.00
CA ASP A 845 1.42 11.28 59.88
C ASP A 845 1.83 12.55 59.10
N LYS A 846 2.25 12.43 57.84
CA LYS A 846 2.70 13.55 57.00
C LYS A 846 1.61 14.59 56.76
N CYS A 847 0.34 14.21 56.82
CA CYS A 847 -0.80 15.11 56.72
C CYS A 847 -0.79 16.24 57.78
N VAL A 848 -0.15 16.03 58.94
CA VAL A 848 -0.04 17.04 60.03
C VAL A 848 0.91 18.20 59.71
N SER A 849 1.66 18.10 58.61
CA SER A 849 2.50 19.19 58.11
C SER A 849 1.61 20.36 57.67
N CYS A 850 0.48 20.05 57.01
CA CYS A 850 -0.46 21.01 56.43
C CYS A 850 -1.75 21.16 57.26
N HIS A 851 -2.26 20.07 57.85
CA HIS A 851 -3.53 20.04 58.57
C HIS A 851 -3.38 20.08 60.10
N ARG A 852 -4.44 20.48 60.81
CA ARG A 852 -4.50 20.49 62.28
C ARG A 852 -5.84 19.95 62.79
N ALA A 853 -5.80 18.92 63.65
CA ALA A 853 -6.96 18.04 63.90
C ALA A 853 -8.19 18.67 64.58
N HIS A 854 -8.01 19.57 65.57
CA HIS A 854 -9.13 20.08 66.40
C HIS A 854 -9.13 21.61 66.60
N THR A 855 -8.20 22.31 65.98
CA THR A 855 -7.85 23.71 66.30
C THR A 855 -7.33 24.45 65.07
N ALA A 856 -7.86 24.10 63.89
CA ALA A 856 -7.64 24.83 62.65
C ALA A 856 -8.28 26.22 62.68
N SER A 857 -7.79 27.12 61.83
CA SER A 857 -8.30 28.49 61.66
C SER A 857 -8.70 28.72 60.20
N GLY A 858 -9.76 29.51 59.97
CA GLY A 858 -10.26 29.84 58.63
C GLY A 858 -11.32 28.86 58.10
N LYS A 859 -11.54 28.87 56.78
CA LYS A 859 -12.62 28.12 56.10
C LYS A 859 -12.27 26.65 55.79
N LYS A 860 -10.99 26.27 55.88
CA LYS A 860 -10.44 24.93 55.57
C LYS A 860 -9.64 24.40 56.77
N LEU A 861 -9.44 23.08 56.90
CA LEU A 861 -8.76 22.42 58.04
C LEU A 861 -7.22 22.60 58.04
N ARG A 862 -6.72 23.83 57.90
CA ARG A 862 -5.28 24.11 57.81
C ARG A 862 -4.64 24.42 59.17
N LYS A 863 -3.33 24.18 59.25
CA LYS A 863 -2.47 24.49 60.41
C LYS A 863 -2.13 25.98 60.50
N VAL A 864 -2.04 26.66 59.37
CA VAL A 864 -1.85 28.11 59.19
C VAL A 864 -2.92 28.61 58.21
N TRP A 865 -3.37 29.85 58.36
CA TRP A 865 -4.33 30.51 57.47
C TRP A 865 -3.86 31.94 57.19
N PRO A 866 -3.92 32.45 55.94
CA PRO A 866 -4.37 31.80 54.71
C PRO A 866 -3.39 30.72 54.18
N GLU A 867 -3.60 30.20 52.98
CA GLU A 867 -2.72 29.17 52.37
C GLU A 867 -1.33 29.67 52.03
N GLU A 868 -1.19 30.91 51.60
CA GLU A 868 0.07 31.56 51.30
C GLU A 868 1.01 31.45 52.51
N GLY A 869 0.47 31.72 53.71
CA GLY A 869 1.19 31.55 54.98
C GLY A 869 1.52 30.10 55.34
N LEU A 870 0.80 29.11 54.81
CA LEU A 870 1.12 27.69 54.97
C LEU A 870 2.19 27.23 53.98
N CYS A 871 2.09 27.63 52.71
CA CYS A 871 3.04 27.28 51.65
C CYS A 871 4.40 27.96 51.87
N ASN A 872 4.40 29.26 52.20
CA ASN A 872 5.62 30.04 52.44
C ASN A 872 6.37 29.57 53.69
N ALA A 873 5.72 28.92 54.66
CA ALA A 873 6.39 28.32 55.82
C ALA A 873 7.33 27.14 55.48
N CYS A 874 7.36 26.71 54.22
CA CYS A 874 8.37 25.80 53.67
C CYS A 874 9.11 26.40 52.46
N HIS A 875 8.45 27.23 51.66
CA HIS A 875 8.99 27.80 50.41
C HIS A 875 9.57 29.23 50.54
N ASP A 876 10.03 29.61 51.74
CA ASP A 876 10.76 30.85 52.04
C ASP A 876 12.29 30.73 51.85
N GLY A 877 12.75 29.65 51.23
CA GLY A 877 14.17 29.32 51.07
C GLY A 877 14.83 28.68 52.29
N THR A 878 14.10 28.40 53.38
CA THR A 878 14.67 27.76 54.59
C THR A 878 14.38 26.26 54.71
N GLY A 879 13.31 25.76 54.08
CA GLY A 879 12.87 24.35 54.21
C GLY A 879 12.85 23.56 52.89
N ALA A 880 12.16 24.07 51.88
CA ALA A 880 12.07 23.45 50.56
C ALA A 880 13.27 23.84 49.68
N ARG A 881 13.62 22.98 48.72
CA ARG A 881 14.67 23.23 47.71
C ARG A 881 14.37 24.45 46.81
N THR A 882 13.10 24.86 46.75
CA THR A 882 12.58 25.87 45.84
C THR A 882 12.00 27.03 46.65
N ASP A 883 12.69 28.16 46.67
CA ASP A 883 12.22 29.41 47.28
C ASP A 883 11.24 30.11 46.33
N ILE A 884 9.94 29.93 46.58
CA ILE A 884 8.89 30.59 45.81
C ILE A 884 8.52 31.96 46.41
N ALA A 885 8.71 32.14 47.71
CA ALA A 885 8.32 33.36 48.40
C ALA A 885 9.12 34.56 47.87
N SER A 886 10.42 34.38 47.56
CA SER A 886 11.22 35.44 46.92
C SER A 886 10.71 35.85 45.54
N GLN A 887 10.04 34.97 44.80
CA GLN A 887 9.46 35.32 43.51
C GLN A 887 8.28 36.30 43.67
N PHE A 888 7.56 36.22 44.79
CA PHE A 888 6.45 37.13 45.10
C PHE A 888 6.89 38.38 45.88
N SER A 889 7.98 38.32 46.66
CA SER A 889 8.44 39.44 47.49
C SER A 889 9.55 40.30 46.86
N ASN A 890 10.36 39.75 45.96
CA ASN A 890 11.58 40.41 45.45
C ASN A 890 11.53 40.76 43.95
N LYS A 891 10.49 40.31 43.22
CA LYS A 891 10.30 40.62 41.79
C LYS A 891 9.37 41.82 41.61
N SER A 892 9.62 42.60 40.56
CA SER A 892 8.86 43.83 40.28
C SER A 892 7.43 43.60 39.77
N TYR A 893 7.19 42.45 39.13
CA TYR A 893 5.88 42.05 38.59
C TYR A 893 5.58 40.63 39.02
N THR A 894 4.40 40.41 39.61
CA THR A 894 4.03 39.15 40.26
C THR A 894 2.54 38.84 40.04
N HIS A 895 2.15 37.56 40.09
CA HIS A 895 0.73 37.26 40.29
C HIS A 895 0.32 37.70 41.71
N PRO A 896 -0.81 38.43 41.87
CA PRO A 896 -1.14 39.11 43.12
C PRO A 896 -1.77 38.19 44.19
N ILE A 897 -1.08 37.09 44.56
CA ILE A 897 -1.62 36.08 45.48
C ILE A 897 -2.02 36.65 46.85
N GLY A 898 -1.31 37.67 47.34
CA GLY A 898 -1.63 38.37 48.58
C GLY A 898 -2.79 39.37 48.49
N ALA A 899 -3.34 39.64 47.30
CA ALA A 899 -4.43 40.62 47.13
C ALA A 899 -5.82 40.02 47.37
N THR A 900 -5.94 38.68 47.37
CA THR A 900 -7.20 37.95 47.46
C THR A 900 -7.24 36.93 48.59
N GLU A 901 -6.36 37.07 49.59
CA GLU A 901 -6.19 36.14 50.71
C GLU A 901 -7.51 35.72 51.39
N GLY A 902 -7.69 34.41 51.50
CA GLY A 902 -8.85 33.77 52.09
C GLY A 902 -10.12 33.82 51.23
N SER A 903 -10.01 34.05 49.93
CA SER A 903 -11.15 33.99 49.00
C SER A 903 -11.76 32.59 48.98
N HIS A 904 -10.91 31.56 48.93
CA HIS A 904 -11.35 30.18 48.75
C HIS A 904 -12.45 29.69 49.71
N GLY A 905 -13.40 28.92 49.19
CA GLY A 905 -14.62 28.49 49.91
C GLY A 905 -14.97 27.00 49.76
N THR A 906 -15.79 26.46 50.66
CA THR A 906 -16.32 25.10 50.55
C THR A 906 -17.40 25.03 49.46
N GLY A 907 -17.19 24.22 48.43
CA GLY A 907 -18.09 24.12 47.27
C GLY A 907 -17.76 25.10 46.13
N GLU A 908 -16.62 25.77 46.20
CA GLU A 908 -16.08 26.55 45.09
C GLU A 908 -15.74 25.68 43.87
N GLY A 909 -15.97 26.21 42.67
CA GLY A 909 -15.81 25.45 41.41
C GLY A 909 -16.89 24.39 41.17
N TYR A 910 -17.93 24.30 42.01
CA TYR A 910 -19.07 23.37 41.83
C TYR A 910 -20.12 23.88 40.82
N TYR A 911 -20.04 25.15 40.40
CA TYR A 911 -20.91 25.75 39.40
C TYR A 911 -20.13 26.07 38.11
N ASN A 912 -20.78 25.88 36.96
CA ASN A 912 -20.13 25.81 35.63
C ASN A 912 -19.50 27.11 35.09
N TRP A 913 -19.56 28.23 35.83
CA TRP A 913 -19.05 29.52 35.36
C TRP A 913 -18.48 30.34 36.53
N LEU A 914 -17.32 30.98 36.32
CA LEU A 914 -16.77 31.97 37.24
C LEU A 914 -17.32 33.36 36.86
N PRO A 915 -18.12 34.03 37.71
CA PRO A 915 -18.45 35.42 37.49
C PRO A 915 -17.21 36.31 37.73
N ALA A 916 -17.08 37.40 36.98
CA ALA A 916 -15.94 38.33 37.08
C ALA A 916 -15.70 38.86 38.51
N SER A 917 -16.75 38.99 39.32
CA SER A 917 -16.67 39.40 40.73
C SER A 917 -16.02 38.36 41.66
N ASN A 918 -15.76 37.14 41.18
CA ASN A 918 -15.11 36.05 41.91
C ASN A 918 -13.78 35.62 41.25
N ARG A 919 -13.26 36.40 40.29
CA ARG A 919 -11.93 36.18 39.70
C ARG A 919 -10.84 36.55 40.72
N HIS A 920 -10.07 35.56 41.15
CA HIS A 920 -8.92 35.72 42.04
C HIS A 920 -7.77 34.80 41.61
N VAL A 921 -6.65 34.90 42.31
CA VAL A 921 -5.53 33.97 42.21
C VAL A 921 -4.94 33.78 43.61
N GLU A 922 -5.10 32.58 44.17
CA GLU A 922 -4.39 32.11 45.38
C GLU A 922 -3.46 30.94 45.00
N CYS A 923 -2.71 30.37 45.93
CA CYS A 923 -1.81 29.24 45.63
C CYS A 923 -2.56 27.99 45.10
N GLU A 924 -3.72 27.68 45.68
CA GLU A 924 -4.56 26.54 45.31
C GLU A 924 -5.41 26.76 44.04
N ASP A 925 -5.44 27.97 43.49
CA ASP A 925 -6.04 28.22 42.17
C ASP A 925 -5.25 27.58 41.03
N CYS A 926 -3.92 27.48 41.21
CA CYS A 926 -2.96 26.99 40.22
C CYS A 926 -2.36 25.63 40.60
N HIS A 927 -2.23 25.32 41.89
CA HIS A 927 -1.65 24.07 42.39
C HIS A 927 -2.65 23.24 43.20
N ASN A 928 -2.61 21.92 43.05
CA ASN A 928 -3.31 21.03 43.97
C ASN A 928 -2.29 20.49 45.00
N PRO A 929 -2.26 20.96 46.27
CA PRO A 929 -1.24 20.57 47.23
C PRO A 929 -1.30 19.08 47.63
N HIS A 930 -2.39 18.37 47.33
CA HIS A 930 -2.48 16.92 47.50
C HIS A 930 -1.99 16.13 46.26
N ALA A 931 -1.57 16.81 45.19
CA ALA A 931 -1.20 16.21 43.92
C ALA A 931 -0.03 16.87 43.18
N ALA A 932 0.52 17.98 43.69
CA ALA A 932 1.67 18.68 43.11
C ALA A 932 2.97 17.91 43.41
N TRP A 933 3.74 17.53 42.39
CA TRP A 933 5.01 16.81 42.58
C TRP A 933 6.21 17.73 42.35
N THR A 934 7.42 17.29 42.72
CA THR A 934 8.67 17.96 42.32
C THR A 934 8.90 17.81 40.81
N GLY A 935 9.02 18.92 40.08
CA GLY A 935 9.26 18.95 38.64
C GLY A 935 9.02 20.34 38.03
N ALA A 936 9.45 20.55 36.78
CA ALA A 936 9.23 21.79 36.03
C ALA A 936 8.84 21.51 34.57
N SER A 937 7.97 22.33 33.98
CA SER A 937 7.47 22.21 32.60
C SER A 937 8.56 22.58 31.60
N THR A 938 9.09 21.67 30.79
CA THR A 938 10.16 21.99 29.82
C THR A 938 9.68 22.98 28.74
N PRO A 939 10.39 24.10 28.46
CA PRO A 939 9.99 25.03 27.40
C PRO A 939 10.13 24.35 26.04
N GLY A 940 9.19 24.57 25.12
CA GLY A 940 9.23 23.92 23.79
C GLY A 940 8.79 22.45 23.78
N PHE A 941 7.95 22.04 24.74
CA PHE A 941 7.34 20.71 24.77
C PHE A 941 5.82 20.71 24.99
N GLY A 942 5.19 21.84 25.32
CA GLY A 942 3.76 21.92 25.67
C GLY A 942 3.37 21.19 26.97
N ASP A 943 4.30 20.46 27.59
CA ASP A 943 4.04 19.58 28.74
C ASP A 943 3.52 20.34 29.97
N LEU A 944 2.39 19.86 30.51
CA LEU A 944 2.05 20.11 31.91
C LEU A 944 3.18 19.62 32.82
N ALA A 945 3.60 20.47 33.75
CA ALA A 945 4.31 20.00 34.92
C ALA A 945 3.34 19.32 35.89
N ARG A 946 3.76 18.19 36.49
CA ARG A 946 3.05 17.55 37.61
C ARG A 946 2.85 18.44 38.84
N THR A 947 3.41 19.65 38.86
CA THR A 947 3.12 20.70 39.87
C THR A 947 1.74 21.32 39.73
N ILE A 948 1.18 21.38 38.51
CA ILE A 948 -0.12 22.00 38.21
C ILE A 948 -1.18 20.99 37.73
N GLU A 949 -0.83 19.69 37.68
CA GLU A 949 -1.81 18.63 37.46
C GLU A 949 -2.88 18.58 38.58
N ARG A 950 -4.06 18.04 38.23
CA ARG A 950 -5.20 17.86 39.16
C ARG A 950 -5.79 19.12 39.77
N VAL A 951 -5.51 20.30 39.22
CA VAL A 951 -6.43 21.46 39.33
C VAL A 951 -7.51 21.38 38.24
N TRP A 952 -8.40 22.37 38.20
CA TRP A 952 -9.44 22.49 37.19
C TRP A 952 -9.21 23.74 36.32
N GLY A 953 -9.67 23.69 35.07
CA GLY A 953 -9.53 24.75 34.09
C GLY A 953 -10.65 24.76 33.08
N VAL A 954 -10.44 25.39 31.93
CA VAL A 954 -11.41 25.44 30.82
C VAL A 954 -10.75 25.11 29.49
N THR A 955 -11.41 24.27 28.68
CA THR A 955 -11.00 24.02 27.29
C THR A 955 -11.78 24.91 26.31
N VAL A 956 -11.08 25.16 25.19
CA VAL A 956 -11.43 25.87 23.95
C VAL A 956 -12.41 25.17 23.02
N SER A 957 -13.54 25.75 22.58
CA SER A 957 -14.15 25.39 21.29
C SER A 957 -14.02 26.53 20.29
N ASN A 958 -12.95 26.50 19.49
CA ASN A 958 -12.57 27.58 18.58
C ASN A 958 -13.60 27.80 17.45
N PRO A 959 -14.07 29.05 17.24
CA PRO A 959 -14.82 29.41 16.04
C PRO A 959 -13.99 29.18 14.76
N THR A 960 -14.66 28.75 13.69
CA THR A 960 -14.03 28.48 12.38
C THR A 960 -13.42 29.73 11.73
N THR A 961 -13.96 30.90 12.05
CA THR A 961 -13.44 32.21 11.63
C THR A 961 -12.49 32.73 12.69
N GLY A 962 -11.21 32.90 12.35
CA GLY A 962 -10.21 33.51 13.23
C GLY A 962 -10.64 34.89 13.74
N TRP A 963 -10.15 35.27 14.93
CA TRP A 963 -10.48 36.50 15.66
C TRP A 963 -11.96 36.75 15.99
N THR A 964 -12.81 35.74 15.90
CA THR A 964 -14.17 35.80 16.43
C THR A 964 -14.13 35.87 17.97
N ALA A 965 -14.89 36.79 18.57
CA ALA A 965 -15.03 36.86 20.03
C ALA A 965 -15.73 35.60 20.57
N LEU A 966 -15.27 35.11 21.74
CA LEU A 966 -15.84 33.93 22.37
C LEU A 966 -16.98 34.32 23.34
N THR A 967 -17.81 33.33 23.65
CA THR A 967 -18.90 33.44 24.62
C THR A 967 -18.80 32.28 25.61
N SER A 968 -19.56 32.31 26.70
CA SER A 968 -19.61 31.21 27.68
C SER A 968 -19.96 29.83 27.06
N ALA A 969 -20.65 29.80 25.91
CA ALA A 969 -20.95 28.56 25.19
C ALA A 969 -19.73 27.93 24.46
N ASN A 970 -18.64 28.68 24.28
CA ASN A 970 -17.40 28.20 23.67
C ASN A 970 -16.44 27.55 24.67
N TYR A 971 -16.71 27.64 25.98
CA TYR A 971 -15.85 27.10 27.03
C TYR A 971 -16.46 25.87 27.68
N THR A 972 -15.65 24.84 27.90
CA THR A 972 -16.05 23.65 28.67
C THR A 972 -15.11 23.47 29.86
N ARG A 973 -15.65 23.36 31.07
CA ARG A 973 -14.85 23.12 32.28
C ARG A 973 -14.22 21.72 32.26
N VAL A 974 -12.93 21.65 32.58
CA VAL A 974 -12.14 20.41 32.67
C VAL A 974 -11.53 20.24 34.06
N SER A 975 -11.48 19.01 34.56
CA SER A 975 -10.84 18.66 35.84
C SER A 975 -10.57 17.15 35.87
N PRO A 976 -9.30 16.68 35.97
CA PRO A 976 -8.07 17.48 35.98
C PRO A 976 -7.88 18.29 34.67
N ILE A 977 -7.06 19.33 34.70
CA ILE A 977 -6.49 19.88 33.45
C ILE A 977 -5.54 18.85 32.80
N THR A 978 -5.42 18.91 31.48
CA THR A 978 -4.47 18.13 30.67
C THR A 978 -3.44 18.99 29.95
N GLU A 979 -3.66 20.32 29.86
CA GLU A 979 -2.80 21.27 29.14
C GLU A 979 -2.66 22.59 29.93
N GLU A 980 -1.51 23.29 29.84
CA GLU A 980 -1.25 24.50 30.64
C GLU A 980 -2.26 25.62 30.36
N TYR A 981 -2.62 25.83 29.08
CA TYR A 981 -3.54 26.91 28.67
C TYR A 981 -4.90 26.81 29.38
N GLN A 982 -5.35 25.61 29.76
CA GLN A 982 -6.65 25.39 30.37
C GLN A 982 -6.74 26.06 31.75
N LEU A 983 -5.62 26.12 32.46
CA LEU A 983 -5.48 26.86 33.71
C LEU A 983 -5.43 28.37 33.44
N CYS A 984 -4.65 28.82 32.46
CA CYS A 984 -4.49 30.25 32.17
C CYS A 984 -5.80 30.88 31.66
N PHE A 985 -6.55 30.21 30.77
CA PHE A 985 -7.79 30.71 30.19
C PHE A 985 -8.93 30.83 31.22
N LYS A 986 -8.85 30.10 32.36
CA LYS A 986 -9.77 30.26 33.52
C LYS A 986 -9.81 31.71 34.02
N CYS A 987 -8.72 32.47 33.88
CA CYS A 987 -8.58 33.82 34.44
C CYS A 987 -8.26 34.91 33.40
N HIS A 988 -7.66 34.56 32.25
CA HIS A 988 -7.22 35.52 31.23
C HIS A 988 -8.05 35.51 29.93
N SER A 989 -9.12 34.72 29.85
CA SER A 989 -10.04 34.74 28.70
C SER A 989 -11.41 35.31 29.05
N SER A 990 -12.25 35.55 28.03
CA SER A 990 -13.65 35.97 28.23
C SER A 990 -14.50 34.97 29.04
N TYR A 991 -14.03 33.75 29.31
CA TYR A 991 -14.61 32.89 30.34
C TYR A 991 -14.71 33.60 31.71
N ALA A 992 -13.69 34.37 32.10
CA ALA A 992 -13.56 34.97 33.42
C ALA A 992 -14.24 36.35 33.55
N TYR A 993 -14.34 37.09 32.45
CA TYR A 993 -14.72 38.51 32.46
C TYR A 993 -15.69 38.92 31.32
N ASP A 994 -16.18 37.96 30.53
CA ASP A 994 -17.07 38.16 29.40
C ASP A 994 -16.50 39.24 28.44
N VAL A 995 -17.26 40.30 28.14
CA VAL A 995 -16.85 41.40 27.27
C VAL A 995 -16.12 42.55 27.97
N THR A 996 -15.80 42.45 29.27
CA THR A 996 -15.20 43.54 30.06
C THR A 996 -13.88 43.12 30.72
N PRO A 997 -12.76 43.09 29.99
CA PRO A 997 -11.49 42.65 30.54
C PRO A 997 -10.98 43.56 31.68
N PRO A 998 -10.35 42.99 32.71
CA PRO A 998 -9.75 43.74 33.82
C PRO A 998 -8.46 44.46 33.40
N LEU A 999 -7.95 45.34 34.26
CA LEU A 999 -6.58 45.85 34.12
C LEU A 999 -5.58 44.79 34.60
N SER A 1000 -4.55 44.56 33.81
CA SER A 1000 -3.42 43.69 34.13
C SER A 1000 -2.66 44.22 35.35
N HIS A 1001 -2.57 43.41 36.40
CA HIS A 1001 -1.81 43.76 37.60
C HIS A 1001 -0.30 43.90 37.33
N THR A 1002 0.20 43.24 36.28
CA THR A 1002 1.64 43.12 35.96
C THR A 1002 2.10 44.10 34.88
N GLY A 1003 1.30 45.13 34.56
CA GLY A 1003 1.71 46.23 33.68
C GLY A 1003 0.66 47.33 33.42
N GLY A 1004 -0.54 47.24 34.00
CA GLY A 1004 -1.50 48.35 34.04
C GLY A 1004 -2.34 48.59 32.78
N ILE A 1005 -2.12 47.84 31.70
CA ILE A 1005 -2.98 47.85 30.49
C ILE A 1005 -4.25 47.02 30.72
N THR A 1006 -5.31 47.29 29.96
CA THR A 1006 -6.46 46.36 29.86
C THR A 1006 -5.99 45.02 29.30
N GLU A 1007 -6.32 43.92 29.98
CA GLU A 1007 -6.04 42.56 29.50
C GLU A 1007 -6.78 42.29 28.18
N THR A 1008 -6.21 41.42 27.34
CA THR A 1008 -6.84 40.96 26.10
C THR A 1008 -7.27 39.50 26.23
N ASP A 1009 -8.21 39.07 25.37
CA ASP A 1009 -8.75 37.71 25.42
C ASP A 1009 -7.77 36.68 24.82
N GLN A 1010 -7.11 35.96 25.72
CA GLN A 1010 -6.07 35.00 25.37
C GLN A 1010 -6.59 33.84 24.51
N ALA A 1011 -7.80 33.35 24.80
CA ALA A 1011 -8.43 32.30 23.99
C ALA A 1011 -8.78 32.77 22.58
N LYS A 1012 -9.03 34.08 22.42
CA LYS A 1012 -9.29 34.72 21.13
C LYS A 1012 -8.01 34.89 20.31
N GLU A 1013 -6.89 35.14 20.99
CA GLU A 1013 -5.55 35.35 20.43
C GLU A 1013 -4.90 34.04 19.96
N PHE A 1014 -4.98 32.99 20.78
CA PHE A 1014 -4.36 31.70 20.50
C PHE A 1014 -5.20 30.78 19.60
N ASN A 1015 -6.46 31.16 19.29
CA ASN A 1015 -7.37 30.42 18.42
C ASN A 1015 -6.65 29.91 17.17
N VAL A 1016 -6.65 28.58 17.00
CA VAL A 1016 -5.91 27.88 15.94
C VAL A 1016 -6.33 28.26 14.52
N ASN A 1017 -7.49 28.90 14.32
CA ASN A 1017 -7.94 29.41 13.02
C ASN A 1017 -7.43 30.84 12.69
N ASN A 1018 -6.61 31.46 13.55
CA ASN A 1018 -5.97 32.74 13.30
C ASN A 1018 -4.87 32.65 12.22
N ALA A 1019 -4.62 33.75 11.51
CA ALA A 1019 -3.64 33.79 10.40
C ALA A 1019 -2.18 33.63 10.88
N SER A 1020 -1.93 33.94 12.15
CA SER A 1020 -0.76 33.52 12.92
C SER A 1020 -1.11 33.36 14.40
N TYR A 1021 -0.46 32.40 15.07
CA TYR A 1021 -0.56 32.14 16.50
C TYR A 1021 0.65 31.33 16.96
N HIS A 1022 1.02 31.45 18.23
CA HIS A 1022 1.87 30.48 18.91
C HIS A 1022 1.00 29.31 19.37
N TRP A 1023 1.41 28.06 19.10
CA TRP A 1023 0.55 26.91 19.34
C TRP A 1023 0.57 26.49 20.83
N VAL A 1024 -0.44 26.89 21.61
CA VAL A 1024 -0.57 26.56 23.04
C VAL A 1024 -1.73 25.62 23.39
N GLU A 1025 -2.68 25.43 22.47
CA GLU A 1025 -3.84 24.55 22.64
C GLU A 1025 -3.55 23.13 22.11
N ASN A 1026 -4.33 22.10 22.46
CA ASN A 1026 -4.11 20.74 21.94
C ASN A 1026 -4.96 20.39 20.69
N ASP A 1027 -5.62 21.38 20.08
CA ASP A 1027 -6.28 21.19 18.77
C ASP A 1027 -5.23 21.26 17.65
N LEU A 1028 -5.06 20.16 16.92
CA LEU A 1028 -4.15 20.09 15.76
C LEU A 1028 -4.85 20.49 14.45
N THR A 1029 -6.18 20.60 14.46
CA THR A 1029 -7.04 20.61 13.27
C THR A 1029 -7.73 21.95 13.06
N ALA A 1030 -7.11 22.80 12.24
CA ALA A 1030 -7.72 24.07 11.85
C ALA A 1030 -8.86 23.88 10.84
N ALA A 1031 -10.06 24.30 11.21
CA ALA A 1031 -11.25 24.28 10.36
C ALA A 1031 -11.16 25.22 9.15
N SER A 1032 -10.34 26.28 9.22
CA SER A 1032 -10.20 27.27 8.14
C SER A 1032 -9.24 26.84 7.02
N GLY A 1033 -8.40 25.81 7.25
CA GLY A 1033 -7.38 25.37 6.29
C GLY A 1033 -6.31 26.42 5.93
N ASN A 1034 -6.20 27.52 6.68
CA ASN A 1034 -5.45 28.71 6.27
C ASN A 1034 -4.40 29.13 7.31
N THR A 1035 -3.77 28.16 7.97
CA THR A 1035 -2.96 28.36 9.19
C THR A 1035 -1.46 28.28 8.94
N PRO A 1036 -0.61 28.69 9.90
CA PRO A 1036 0.83 28.43 9.86
C PRO A 1036 1.19 26.94 9.82
N ARG A 1037 0.26 26.06 10.24
CA ARG A 1037 0.48 24.62 10.37
C ARG A 1037 0.08 23.82 9.13
N THR A 1038 -0.78 24.34 8.26
CA THR A 1038 -1.05 23.66 6.97
C THR A 1038 0.24 23.54 6.18
N ASN A 1039 0.49 22.33 5.66
CA ASN A 1039 1.76 21.87 5.10
C ASN A 1039 2.09 22.56 3.75
N ALA A 1040 2.42 23.86 3.82
CA ALA A 1040 2.99 24.62 2.72
C ALA A 1040 4.51 24.64 2.88
N SER A 1041 5.20 24.14 1.85
CA SER A 1041 6.66 24.00 1.75
C SER A 1041 7.46 25.33 1.74
N ASN A 1042 6.81 26.45 2.03
CA ASN A 1042 7.37 27.81 1.94
C ASN A 1042 7.31 28.60 3.27
N ARG A 1043 7.09 27.92 4.41
CA ARG A 1043 6.98 28.55 5.74
C ARG A 1043 8.14 28.15 6.65
N ASP A 1044 9.33 28.62 6.32
CA ASP A 1044 10.52 28.38 7.10
C ASP A 1044 10.62 29.30 8.32
N MET A 1045 10.97 28.69 9.46
CA MET A 1045 11.30 29.36 10.70
C MET A 1045 12.51 28.68 11.33
N THR A 1046 13.67 29.35 11.40
CA THR A 1046 14.83 28.78 12.10
C THR A 1046 14.64 28.85 13.62
N PHE A 1047 14.81 27.71 14.29
CA PHE A 1047 14.83 27.58 15.75
C PHE A 1047 16.27 27.48 16.25
N THR A 1048 16.52 27.88 17.49
CA THR A 1048 17.85 27.84 18.12
C THR A 1048 18.45 26.42 18.00
N PRO A 1049 19.66 26.25 17.44
CA PRO A 1049 20.27 24.94 17.21
C PRO A 1049 20.35 24.08 18.47
N GLY A 1050 19.93 22.82 18.36
CA GLY A 1050 19.90 21.86 19.47
C GLY A 1050 18.77 22.04 20.48
N SER A 1051 17.89 23.04 20.33
CA SER A 1051 16.68 23.20 21.16
C SER A 1051 15.63 22.09 20.94
N GLY A 1052 15.73 21.37 19.82
CA GLY A 1052 14.72 20.40 19.37
C GLY A 1052 13.37 21.03 18.98
N MET A 1053 13.24 22.35 18.95
CA MET A 1053 11.99 23.02 18.57
C MET A 1053 11.77 23.00 17.06
N SER A 1054 10.50 23.01 16.65
CA SER A 1054 10.05 23.01 15.26
C SER A 1054 8.76 23.83 15.14
N LYS A 1055 8.29 24.09 13.91
CA LYS A 1055 7.00 24.76 13.66
C LYS A 1055 5.79 24.00 14.24
N ASP A 1056 5.96 22.70 14.50
CA ASP A 1056 4.97 21.78 15.08
C ASP A 1056 5.25 21.49 16.56
N THR A 1057 6.01 22.34 17.24
CA THR A 1057 6.25 22.25 18.68
C THR A 1057 5.19 23.04 19.47
N PRO A 1058 4.46 22.42 20.41
CA PRO A 1058 3.54 23.14 21.28
C PRO A 1058 4.30 23.91 22.36
N LEU A 1059 3.72 25.01 22.81
CA LEU A 1059 4.27 25.91 23.83
C LEU A 1059 3.31 25.98 25.03
N GLY A 1060 3.85 25.85 26.24
CA GLY A 1060 3.11 26.26 27.44
C GLY A 1060 3.15 27.78 27.61
N CYS A 1061 2.15 28.39 28.26
CA CYS A 1061 2.15 29.82 28.59
C CYS A 1061 3.42 30.22 29.37
N SER A 1062 3.88 29.33 30.26
CA SER A 1062 5.13 29.45 31.02
C SER A 1062 6.41 29.47 30.17
N SER A 1063 6.35 29.17 28.87
CA SER A 1063 7.47 29.34 27.92
C SER A 1063 7.85 30.81 27.79
N CYS A 1064 6.86 31.71 27.77
CA CYS A 1064 7.04 33.15 27.73
C CYS A 1064 6.88 33.80 29.11
N HIS A 1065 5.97 33.30 29.95
CA HIS A 1065 5.67 33.87 31.27
C HIS A 1065 6.36 33.11 32.41
N ALA A 1066 7.54 33.56 32.82
CA ALA A 1066 8.31 33.02 33.94
C ALA A 1066 9.31 34.05 34.48
N SER A 1067 9.99 33.74 35.57
CA SER A 1067 11.15 34.54 36.01
C SER A 1067 12.21 34.64 34.90
N GLU A 1068 12.82 35.81 34.79
CA GLU A 1068 13.92 36.11 33.88
C GLU A 1068 15.22 35.36 34.24
N THR A 1069 15.34 34.89 35.48
CA THR A 1069 16.49 34.09 35.94
C THR A 1069 16.22 32.61 35.67
N ALA A 1070 17.03 31.96 34.84
CA ALA A 1070 16.84 30.55 34.49
C ALA A 1070 16.90 29.56 35.68
N THR A 1071 17.53 29.95 36.79
CA THR A 1071 17.62 29.14 38.03
C THR A 1071 16.48 29.37 39.01
N ASP A 1072 15.62 30.37 38.77
CA ASP A 1072 14.47 30.64 39.63
C ASP A 1072 13.35 29.59 39.43
N PRO A 1073 12.40 29.46 40.37
CA PRO A 1073 11.27 28.55 40.25
C PRO A 1073 10.46 28.77 38.97
N ARG A 1074 10.40 27.73 38.14
CA ARG A 1074 9.83 27.78 36.80
C ARG A 1074 8.30 27.83 36.86
N GLY A 1075 7.69 28.70 36.06
CA GLY A 1075 6.26 29.03 36.08
C GLY A 1075 6.02 30.54 36.26
N PRO A 1076 4.78 31.03 36.05
CA PRO A 1076 4.47 32.46 35.98
C PRO A 1076 4.33 33.11 37.36
N HIS A 1077 5.31 32.95 38.27
CA HIS A 1077 5.23 33.45 39.65
C HIS A 1077 5.55 34.95 39.75
N GLY A 1078 6.78 35.30 39.35
CA GLY A 1078 7.30 36.67 39.40
C GLY A 1078 8.43 36.89 38.39
N SER A 1079 8.56 38.11 37.88
CA SER A 1079 9.68 38.55 37.05
C SER A 1079 9.96 40.04 37.26
N ASN A 1080 11.17 40.47 36.94
CA ASN A 1080 11.53 41.89 36.82
C ASN A 1080 11.19 42.51 35.45
N ASN A 1081 10.81 41.70 34.45
CA ASN A 1081 10.20 42.22 33.22
C ASN A 1081 8.68 42.34 33.40
N ALA A 1082 8.10 43.40 32.82
CA ALA A 1082 6.65 43.61 32.81
C ALA A 1082 5.92 42.40 32.21
N TYR A 1083 4.68 42.17 32.64
CA TYR A 1083 3.83 41.06 32.19
C TYR A 1083 4.40 39.65 32.48
N LEU A 1084 5.26 39.52 33.51
CA LEU A 1084 5.89 38.25 33.92
C LEU A 1084 6.79 37.61 32.85
N LEU A 1085 7.38 38.41 31.96
CA LEU A 1085 8.09 37.88 30.79
C LEU A 1085 9.48 37.34 31.15
N ARG A 1086 9.78 36.11 30.70
CA ARG A 1086 11.07 35.45 30.89
C ARG A 1086 12.24 36.15 30.19
N GLY A 1087 11.96 36.96 29.19
CA GLY A 1087 12.94 37.76 28.46
C GLY A 1087 12.46 39.19 28.28
N THR A 1088 13.37 40.08 27.89
CA THR A 1088 12.99 41.45 27.56
C THR A 1088 12.08 41.47 26.32
N TRP A 1089 11.08 42.36 26.35
CA TRP A 1089 10.17 42.62 25.23
C TRP A 1089 9.75 44.09 25.24
N SER A 1090 10.11 44.81 24.18
CA SER A 1090 9.86 46.24 23.97
C SER A 1090 10.16 46.61 22.52
N ASP A 1091 9.75 47.82 22.11
CA ASP A 1091 10.15 48.49 20.85
C ASP A 1091 11.68 48.65 20.69
N THR A 1092 12.42 48.52 21.79
CA THR A 1092 13.87 48.68 21.91
C THR A 1092 14.61 47.35 22.16
N THR A 1093 13.90 46.21 22.16
CA THR A 1093 14.49 44.89 22.42
C THR A 1093 15.22 44.34 21.18
N THR A 1094 16.54 44.18 21.29
CA THR A 1094 17.44 43.72 20.20
C THR A 1094 18.18 42.45 20.59
N GLY A 1095 18.62 41.66 19.61
CA GLY A 1095 18.84 40.22 19.82
C GLY A 1095 20.03 39.84 20.69
N THR A 1096 19.71 39.36 21.89
CA THR A 1096 20.57 38.49 22.69
C THR A 1096 19.79 37.22 23.00
N SER A 1097 20.45 36.17 23.51
CA SER A 1097 19.76 34.99 24.04
C SER A 1097 18.82 35.31 25.23
N TYR A 1098 18.87 36.53 25.78
CA TYR A 1098 17.98 37.02 26.82
C TYR A 1098 16.68 37.66 26.29
N SER A 1099 16.62 37.97 24.99
CA SER A 1099 15.44 38.56 24.33
C SER A 1099 14.34 37.51 24.19
N LEU A 1100 13.09 37.84 24.55
CA LEU A 1100 12.00 36.86 24.72
C LEU A 1100 11.85 35.86 23.55
N CYS A 1101 11.78 36.36 22.31
CA CYS A 1101 11.57 35.53 21.12
C CYS A 1101 12.80 34.66 20.76
N LEU A 1102 14.01 35.15 21.06
CA LEU A 1102 15.27 34.49 20.68
C LEU A 1102 15.72 33.41 21.67
N GLN A 1103 14.89 33.12 22.68
CA GLN A 1103 14.99 31.89 23.46
C GLN A 1103 14.53 30.67 22.66
N CYS A 1104 13.73 30.87 21.60
CA CYS A 1104 13.23 29.81 20.71
C CYS A 1104 13.71 29.97 19.26
N HIS A 1105 13.72 31.21 18.74
CA HIS A 1105 14.21 31.52 17.39
C HIS A 1105 15.72 31.81 17.39
N ASP A 1106 16.45 31.33 16.38
CA ASP A 1106 17.91 31.45 16.37
C ASP A 1106 18.39 32.91 16.27
N PRO A 1107 19.07 33.48 17.28
CA PRO A 1107 19.60 34.83 17.21
C PRO A 1107 20.58 35.03 16.03
N ASN A 1108 21.28 33.97 15.60
CA ASN A 1108 22.20 34.02 14.45
C ASN A 1108 21.48 34.09 13.09
N VAL A 1109 20.15 34.02 13.07
CA VAL A 1109 19.32 34.21 11.87
C VAL A 1109 18.49 35.49 11.97
N TYR A 1110 17.90 35.80 13.13
CA TYR A 1110 16.92 36.88 13.24
C TYR A 1110 17.49 38.24 13.69
N ASP A 1111 18.70 38.32 14.27
CA ASP A 1111 19.28 39.60 14.73
C ASP A 1111 20.26 40.24 13.73
N ALA A 1112 20.76 41.44 14.07
CA ALA A 1112 21.69 42.23 13.29
C ALA A 1112 22.98 41.45 12.95
N GLY A 1113 23.23 41.24 11.66
CA GLY A 1113 24.39 40.46 11.20
C GLY A 1113 24.17 38.95 11.16
N GLY A 1114 22.93 38.48 11.35
CA GLY A 1114 22.55 37.10 11.13
C GLY A 1114 22.75 36.62 9.68
N SER A 1115 22.57 35.32 9.47
CA SER A 1115 22.86 34.64 8.20
C SER A 1115 22.14 35.25 7.00
N ASN A 1116 22.89 35.53 5.93
CA ASN A 1116 22.39 36.01 4.64
C ASN A 1116 21.95 34.86 3.70
N THR A 1117 21.59 33.71 4.25
CA THR A 1117 21.08 32.57 3.46
C THR A 1117 19.58 32.75 3.28
N ALA A 1118 19.10 32.65 2.03
CA ALA A 1118 17.68 32.71 1.72
C ALA A 1118 16.93 31.51 2.34
N GLY A 1119 15.67 31.70 2.70
CA GLY A 1119 14.84 30.63 3.27
C GLY A 1119 15.05 30.36 4.77
N LEU A 1120 16.03 30.97 5.45
CA LEU A 1120 16.15 30.78 6.92
C LEU A 1120 15.04 31.45 7.74
N THR A 1121 14.32 32.40 7.13
CA THR A 1121 13.10 32.99 7.68
C THR A 1121 12.08 33.19 6.57
N SER A 1122 10.79 33.15 6.90
CA SER A 1122 9.68 33.51 6.00
C SER A 1122 9.61 35.00 5.62
N PHE A 1123 10.67 35.79 5.87
CA PHE A 1123 10.79 37.22 5.55
C PHE A 1123 12.10 37.48 4.79
N SER A 1124 12.00 37.30 3.48
CA SER A 1124 13.06 37.37 2.47
C SER A 1124 12.49 38.00 1.20
N GLY A 1125 13.36 38.52 0.34
CA GLY A 1125 12.95 39.48 -0.67
C GLY A 1125 14.09 40.07 -1.49
N ASP A 1126 14.08 41.41 -1.65
CA ASP A 1126 15.21 42.20 -2.20
C ASP A 1126 16.54 41.95 -1.45
N ARG A 1127 16.49 41.30 -0.29
CA ARG A 1127 17.63 40.64 0.38
C ARG A 1127 17.26 39.22 0.82
N PRO A 1128 18.23 38.29 0.87
CA PRO A 1128 18.00 36.90 1.31
C PRO A 1128 17.38 36.76 2.70
N ASN A 1129 17.66 37.68 3.61
CA ASN A 1129 17.12 37.71 4.97
C ASN A 1129 16.82 39.17 5.37
N LEU A 1130 15.52 39.52 5.45
CA LEU A 1130 15.09 40.88 5.79
C LEU A 1130 15.01 41.12 7.30
N HIS A 1131 14.99 40.08 8.14
CA HIS A 1131 15.17 40.24 9.59
C HIS A 1131 16.57 40.76 9.89
N ALA A 1132 17.62 40.07 9.43
CA ALA A 1132 19.01 40.48 9.65
C ALA A 1132 19.31 41.88 9.07
N PHE A 1133 18.70 42.24 7.94
CA PHE A 1133 18.80 43.58 7.37
C PHE A 1133 18.15 44.65 8.26
N HIS A 1134 16.87 44.50 8.62
CA HIS A 1134 16.15 45.51 9.40
C HIS A 1134 16.68 45.62 10.84
N MET A 1135 17.06 44.51 11.47
CA MET A 1135 17.73 44.55 12.78
C MET A 1135 19.11 45.23 12.71
N GLY A 1136 19.76 45.28 11.54
CA GLY A 1136 20.92 46.12 11.28
C GLY A 1136 20.64 47.62 11.14
N ARG A 1137 19.37 48.07 11.05
CA ARG A 1137 18.99 49.48 10.86
C ARG A 1137 18.54 50.12 12.18
N SER A 1138 19.31 51.09 12.68
CA SER A 1138 19.02 51.82 13.93
C SER A 1138 17.62 52.46 14.01
N ALA A 1139 16.98 52.74 12.88
CA ALA A 1139 15.67 53.39 12.82
C ALA A 1139 14.47 52.42 13.00
N VAL A 1140 14.69 51.11 12.89
CA VAL A 1140 13.68 50.04 13.12
C VAL A 1140 14.20 48.93 14.03
N LYS A 1141 15.36 49.13 14.67
CA LYS A 1141 16.04 48.13 15.48
C LYS A 1141 15.23 47.77 16.73
N GLY A 1142 14.51 46.65 16.66
CA GLY A 1142 13.78 46.07 17.78
C GLY A 1142 12.56 45.30 17.29
N CYS A 1143 12.32 44.09 17.81
CA CYS A 1143 11.34 43.16 17.24
C CYS A 1143 9.90 43.72 17.24
N GLN A 1144 9.49 44.40 18.31
CA GLN A 1144 8.17 45.03 18.45
C GLN A 1144 7.96 46.24 17.50
N ASN A 1145 8.99 46.72 16.79
CA ASN A 1145 8.80 47.70 15.73
C ASN A 1145 8.08 47.12 14.49
N CYS A 1146 8.01 45.78 14.38
CA CYS A 1146 7.33 45.08 13.28
C CYS A 1146 6.30 44.05 13.77
N HIS A 1147 6.54 43.39 14.92
CA HIS A 1147 5.66 42.36 15.48
C HIS A 1147 4.77 42.90 16.61
N SER A 1148 3.63 42.25 16.82
CA SER A 1148 2.63 42.59 17.84
C SER A 1148 3.25 42.74 19.23
N ALA A 1149 2.92 43.84 19.91
CA ALA A 1149 3.30 44.04 21.31
C ALA A 1149 2.71 42.98 22.26
N ILE A 1150 1.64 42.30 21.84
CA ILE A 1150 1.06 41.12 22.48
C ILE A 1150 1.24 39.92 21.51
N PRO A 1151 2.33 39.14 21.63
CA PRO A 1151 2.78 38.19 20.61
C PRO A 1151 2.16 36.79 20.76
N HIS A 1152 0.84 36.72 20.97
CA HIS A 1152 0.11 35.44 21.13
C HIS A 1152 -0.44 34.92 19.80
N GLY A 1153 -1.06 35.82 19.03
CA GLY A 1153 -1.53 35.58 17.67
C GLY A 1153 -2.00 36.86 16.97
N GLY A 1154 -2.36 36.77 15.69
CA GLY A 1154 -2.60 37.93 14.82
C GLY A 1154 -3.56 37.66 13.66
N TRP A 1155 -4.23 38.72 13.20
CA TRP A 1155 -5.11 38.70 12.01
C TRP A 1155 -4.31 38.69 10.72
N THR A 1156 -3.04 39.06 10.82
CA THR A 1156 -1.99 38.99 9.80
C THR A 1156 -1.15 37.71 9.97
N ARG A 1157 -0.29 37.42 8.99
CA ARG A 1157 0.72 36.37 9.11
C ARG A 1157 1.91 36.86 9.95
N ALA A 1158 2.64 35.91 10.57
CA ALA A 1158 3.84 36.16 11.39
C ALA A 1158 3.70 37.22 12.51
N MET A 1159 2.48 37.42 13.05
CA MET A 1159 2.16 38.39 14.10
C MET A 1159 2.60 39.83 13.77
N VAL A 1160 2.63 40.17 12.48
CA VAL A 1160 3.09 41.47 11.99
C VAL A 1160 2.01 42.53 12.18
N VAL A 1161 2.34 43.67 12.80
CA VAL A 1161 1.40 44.78 13.06
C VAL A 1161 1.90 46.09 12.44
N GLN A 1162 0.98 46.81 11.81
CA GLN A 1162 1.23 48.12 11.19
C GLN A 1162 1.04 49.26 12.19
N THR A 1163 1.54 50.46 11.85
CA THR A 1163 1.29 51.70 12.61
C THR A 1163 -0.20 52.06 12.77
N THR A 1164 -1.06 51.54 11.89
CA THR A 1164 -2.52 51.77 11.87
C THR A 1164 -3.34 50.69 12.56
N ASP A 1165 -2.72 49.57 12.96
CA ASP A 1165 -3.39 48.51 13.69
C ASP A 1165 -3.76 48.96 15.13
N PRO A 1166 -4.81 48.41 15.74
CA PRO A 1166 -5.31 48.87 17.03
C PRO A 1166 -4.35 48.59 18.19
N ALA A 1167 -4.31 49.52 19.15
CA ALA A 1167 -3.77 49.25 20.48
C ALA A 1167 -4.65 48.19 21.20
N PRO A 1168 -4.08 47.35 22.08
CA PRO A 1168 -2.67 47.34 22.53
C PRO A 1168 -1.69 46.62 21.59
N TYR A 1169 -2.15 45.96 20.53
CA TYR A 1169 -1.32 45.15 19.62
C TYR A 1169 -0.26 45.97 18.88
N SER A 1170 -0.67 47.12 18.31
CA SER A 1170 0.29 48.10 17.80
C SER A 1170 0.65 49.10 18.91
N ASN A 1171 1.79 48.86 19.55
CA ASN A 1171 2.36 49.75 20.56
C ASN A 1171 3.81 50.06 20.21
N GLY A 1172 4.01 51.13 19.43
CA GLY A 1172 5.33 51.56 18.98
C GLY A 1172 5.78 51.01 17.62
N SER A 1173 4.98 50.20 16.92
CA SER A 1173 5.31 49.71 15.57
C SER A 1173 5.72 50.85 14.63
N LYS A 1174 6.67 50.55 13.73
CA LYS A 1174 7.18 51.46 12.69
C LYS A 1174 6.77 51.02 11.29
N LEU A 1175 6.08 49.88 11.18
CA LEU A 1175 5.84 49.20 9.91
C LEU A 1175 4.61 49.76 9.19
N VAL A 1176 4.73 49.96 7.88
CA VAL A 1176 3.64 50.40 6.99
C VAL A 1176 3.73 49.59 5.70
N ILE A 1177 2.76 48.71 5.46
CA ILE A 1177 2.75 47.79 4.33
C ILE A 1177 1.78 48.33 3.27
N SER A 1178 2.30 48.69 2.08
CA SER A 1178 1.49 49.04 0.90
C SER A 1178 0.78 47.81 0.33
N SER A 1179 1.48 46.67 0.31
CA SER A 1179 0.97 45.42 -0.25
C SER A 1179 1.63 44.22 0.44
N TRP A 1180 0.82 43.25 0.84
CA TRP A 1180 1.32 42.04 1.50
C TRP A 1180 1.94 41.10 0.46
N ALA A 1181 3.23 40.80 0.63
CA ALA A 1181 3.93 39.80 -0.16
C ALA A 1181 3.85 38.41 0.49
N GLY A 1182 4.10 37.37 -0.33
CA GLY A 1182 4.43 36.04 0.18
C GLY A 1182 5.84 35.98 0.76
N PRO A 1183 6.20 34.91 1.49
CA PRO A 1183 7.61 34.59 1.78
C PRO A 1183 8.45 34.64 0.50
N GLY A 1184 9.69 35.14 0.54
CA GLY A 1184 10.53 35.35 -0.64
C GLY A 1184 10.17 36.56 -1.52
N GLY A 1185 8.92 37.00 -1.54
CA GLY A 1185 8.43 38.04 -2.44
C GLY A 1185 8.48 39.48 -1.91
N TRP A 1186 9.13 39.75 -0.78
CA TRP A 1186 9.14 41.09 -0.18
C TRP A 1186 10.10 42.04 -0.91
N THR A 1187 9.72 43.30 -1.05
CA THR A 1187 10.55 44.35 -1.64
C THR A 1187 10.32 45.65 -0.88
N LYS A 1188 11.21 46.64 -1.07
CA LYS A 1188 10.99 48.00 -0.57
C LYS A 1188 9.62 48.57 -0.95
N ASP A 1189 9.07 48.21 -2.12
CA ASP A 1189 7.83 48.78 -2.65
C ASP A 1189 6.57 48.14 -2.01
N ASN A 1190 6.73 47.01 -1.30
CA ASN A 1190 5.72 46.45 -0.41
C ASN A 1190 5.54 47.25 0.89
N CYS A 1191 6.45 48.18 1.18
CA CYS A 1191 6.34 49.13 2.29
C CYS A 1191 6.10 50.56 1.77
N LEU A 1192 5.44 51.40 2.55
CA LEU A 1192 5.36 52.86 2.29
C LEU A 1192 6.32 53.64 3.17
N GLY A 1193 6.67 54.85 2.73
CA GLY A 1193 7.77 55.65 3.26
C GLY A 1193 7.80 55.75 4.79
N GLY A 1194 8.97 55.44 5.36
CA GLY A 1194 9.20 55.35 6.80
C GLY A 1194 10.62 54.83 7.06
N PRO A 1195 11.01 54.56 8.32
CA PRO A 1195 12.35 54.11 8.67
C PRO A 1195 12.68 52.66 8.22
N CYS A 1196 11.72 51.96 7.61
CA CYS A 1196 11.88 50.65 6.98
C CYS A 1196 12.42 50.72 5.53
N HIS A 1197 12.62 51.92 4.96
CA HIS A 1197 13.14 52.16 3.61
C HIS A 1197 14.65 52.48 3.62
#